data_AF-L7F9I8-F1
#
_entry.id   AF-L7F9I8-F1
#
_cell.length_a   1.000
_cell.length_b   1.000
_cell.length_c   1.000
_cell.angle_alpha   90.00
_cell.angle_beta   90.00
_cell.angle_gamma   90.00
#
_symmetry.space_group_name_H-M   'P 1'
#
loop_
_entity.id
_entity.type
_entity.pdbx_description
1 polymer ?
#
loop_
_entity_poly.entity_id
_entity_poly.type
_entity_poly.pdbx_seq_one_letter_code
_entity_poly.pdbx_strand_id
1 'polypeptide(L)'
;MVSGTPAWILSVTAGAVVLVWLGLTYVAIRTVWRASERSRKRLAEERQAAVEAGKEPDSGRRPSLPKRLYVMALCSMSVSLYGMWGFARETAQLPEPFAIGFLAAFDLTELVLFTLLYKRADKGWTTQLRLMHDLAWCLVAVSATANFIHAPNAASAPFMAIMPIVAAVVIELEFRAVMKGAELPDNEAKPGPAKLIGLLWTKGWAALFAGLDIDPASKGGQVYRAALAKKAGKKLFRLRTLLEAHDKLIADREAKRRRLTTAVKELEQARRAATTAMDRADFATDSNQALAVLRGLGGWTEVDDVATVSFKDPLEVTDLMERVAIMPAAKRIENAERAAELEEKAERAEAARQEAENARQRAEAEMRSATEEKAAAQTARREAEEALTKAAEETERAKAEAARAEDARERAEAARKRAESEMTEDAQNVALLAERAEEEQKKLTAAAEELARVQDLVADASEQRRVATGEVASIREQLQRLVNERASAEDTTRAKAEEARRVEGEVERLRSALVDAQSAVREHTTAAERAAELRREAEGKQRLAAEEAARTRAEAREAAELLESLRPQLAERLGGEAEAVALAAAPAFRSPDKQAGWEEYIAAVREGRELPTYKELAVVYGVSEGNTRNWLIEFGKKRAAMIANGGARQSEGATERPESLRAEPSSARREPSGSRADGHERAEDAAQTRSINGQRQPV
;
A
#
# COMPACT_ATOMS: atom_id res chain seq x y z
N MET A 1 -65.21 -13.23 20.25
CA MET A 1 -65.18 -14.64 20.72
C MET A 1 -63.93 -15.29 20.16
N VAL A 2 -63.15 -15.92 21.05
CA VAL A 2 -61.97 -16.80 20.85
C VAL A 2 -60.76 -16.10 20.19
N SER A 3 -59.58 -16.00 20.81
CA SER A 3 -58.88 -16.95 21.67
C SER A 3 -58.24 -16.27 22.89
N GLY A 4 -58.72 -16.62 24.09
CA GLY A 4 -58.04 -16.33 25.34
C GLY A 4 -56.87 -17.27 25.51
N THR A 5 -55.74 -16.97 24.88
CA THR A 5 -54.47 -17.62 25.21
C THR A 5 -54.08 -17.15 26.60
N PRO A 6 -54.06 -18.02 27.63
CA PRO A 6 -53.68 -17.63 28.97
C PRO A 6 -52.27 -17.02 28.97
N ALA A 7 -52.06 -15.94 29.71
CA ALA A 7 -50.78 -15.23 29.75
C ALA A 7 -49.58 -16.15 30.06
N TRP A 8 -49.79 -17.22 30.84
CA TRP A 8 -48.75 -18.21 31.13
C TRP A 8 -48.33 -19.02 29.89
N ILE A 9 -49.23 -19.29 28.94
CA ILE A 9 -48.90 -19.97 27.69
C ILE A 9 -47.95 -19.09 26.88
N LEU A 10 -48.22 -17.77 26.80
CA LEU A 10 -47.34 -16.82 26.14
C LEU A 10 -45.96 -16.76 26.81
N SER A 11 -45.89 -16.73 28.14
CA SER A 11 -44.63 -16.76 28.90
C SER A 11 -43.83 -18.04 28.67
N VAL A 12 -44.50 -19.20 28.65
CA VAL A 12 -43.87 -20.50 28.42
C VAL A 12 -43.39 -20.61 26.98
N THR A 13 -44.19 -20.17 26.00
CA THR A 13 -43.73 -20.13 24.59
C THR A 13 -42.57 -19.16 24.39
N ALA A 14 -42.59 -17.99 25.03
CA ALA A 14 -41.48 -17.04 24.96
C ALA A 14 -40.21 -17.62 25.60
N GLY A 15 -40.32 -18.25 26.76
CA GLY A 15 -39.21 -18.95 27.41
C GLY A 15 -38.65 -20.10 26.57
N ALA A 16 -39.52 -20.90 25.96
CA ALA A 16 -39.13 -21.97 25.05
C ALA A 16 -38.41 -21.44 23.81
N VAL A 17 -38.90 -20.35 23.21
CA VAL A 17 -38.26 -19.70 22.06
C VAL A 17 -36.88 -19.15 22.44
N VAL A 18 -36.73 -18.51 23.61
CA VAL A 18 -35.44 -18.03 24.10
C VAL A 18 -34.45 -19.18 24.34
N LEU A 19 -34.90 -20.29 24.94
CA LEU A 19 -34.05 -21.47 25.16
C LEU A 19 -33.64 -22.15 23.84
N VAL A 20 -34.55 -22.25 22.88
CA VAL A 20 -34.24 -22.78 21.54
C VAL A 20 -33.26 -21.85 20.82
N TRP A 21 -33.43 -20.54 20.93
CA TRP A 21 -32.53 -19.56 20.34
C TRP A 21 -31.14 -19.59 20.99
N LEU A 22 -31.05 -19.68 22.32
CA LEU A 22 -29.80 -19.87 23.06
C LEU A 22 -29.12 -21.20 22.71
N GLY A 23 -29.90 -22.27 22.54
CA GLY A 23 -29.40 -23.57 22.06
C GLY A 23 -28.83 -23.48 20.65
N LEU A 24 -29.52 -22.81 19.73
CA LEU A 24 -29.08 -22.60 18.35
C LEU A 24 -27.83 -21.70 18.27
N THR A 25 -27.77 -20.63 19.05
CA THR A 25 -26.57 -19.77 19.14
C THR A 25 -25.41 -20.51 19.78
N TYR A 26 -25.62 -21.28 20.84
CA TYR A 26 -24.57 -22.13 21.43
C TYR A 26 -24.04 -23.15 20.41
N VAL A 27 -24.92 -23.81 19.66
CA VAL A 27 -24.53 -24.76 18.60
C VAL A 27 -23.78 -24.04 17.49
N ALA A 28 -24.23 -22.88 17.04
CA ALA A 28 -23.55 -22.08 16.02
C ALA A 28 -22.15 -21.61 16.48
N ILE A 29 -22.03 -21.11 17.71
CA ILE A 29 -20.75 -20.74 18.31
C ILE A 29 -19.83 -21.97 18.42
N ARG A 30 -20.36 -23.12 18.84
CA ARG A 30 -19.61 -24.37 18.97
C ARG A 30 -19.18 -24.96 17.63
N THR A 31 -19.99 -24.85 16.58
CA THR A 31 -19.63 -25.32 15.24
C THR A 31 -18.60 -24.40 14.60
N VAL A 32 -18.71 -23.07 14.77
CA VAL A 32 -17.71 -22.10 14.35
C VAL A 32 -16.39 -22.32 15.10
N TRP A 33 -16.44 -22.54 16.41
CA TRP A 33 -15.26 -22.83 17.22
C TRP A 33 -14.56 -24.12 16.79
N ARG A 34 -15.32 -25.22 16.59
CA ARG A 34 -14.78 -26.49 16.05
C ARG A 34 -14.25 -26.35 14.62
N ALA A 35 -14.88 -25.56 13.77
CA ALA A 35 -14.38 -25.26 12.43
C ALA A 35 -13.06 -24.47 12.49
N SER A 36 -12.94 -23.55 13.45
CA SER A 36 -11.71 -22.80 13.72
C SER A 36 -10.59 -23.68 14.26
N GLU A 37 -10.91 -24.66 15.12
CA GLU A 37 -9.91 -25.63 15.61
C GLU A 37 -9.42 -26.53 14.49
N ARG A 38 -10.32 -27.01 13.61
CA ARG A 38 -9.94 -27.79 12.42
C ARG A 38 -9.08 -26.98 11.46
N SER A 39 -9.38 -25.70 11.24
CA SER A 39 -8.55 -24.86 10.38
C SER A 39 -7.19 -24.57 11.01
N ARG A 40 -7.11 -24.36 12.33
CA ARG A 40 -5.84 -24.22 13.06
C ARG A 40 -5.00 -25.49 13.01
N LYS A 41 -5.63 -26.67 13.13
CA LYS A 41 -4.94 -27.96 12.98
C LYS A 41 -4.41 -28.17 11.57
N ARG A 42 -5.23 -27.93 10.53
CA ARG A 42 -4.78 -27.97 9.13
C ARG A 42 -3.64 -27.00 8.84
N LEU A 43 -3.70 -25.78 9.38
CA LEU A 43 -2.62 -24.80 9.24
C LEU A 43 -1.34 -25.20 9.99
N ALA A 44 -1.46 -25.89 11.12
CA ALA A 44 -0.31 -26.44 11.83
C ALA A 44 0.31 -27.62 11.08
N GLU A 45 -0.52 -28.50 10.53
CA GLU A 45 -0.12 -29.63 9.68
C GLU A 45 0.52 -29.15 8.36
N GLU A 46 -0.05 -28.14 7.70
CA GLU A 46 0.53 -27.50 6.50
C GLU A 46 1.87 -26.83 6.79
N ARG A 47 2.01 -26.18 7.96
CA ARG A 47 3.28 -25.59 8.39
C ARG A 47 4.32 -26.65 8.72
N GLN A 48 3.93 -27.73 9.37
CA GLN A 48 4.82 -28.86 9.64
C GLN A 48 5.25 -29.54 8.32
N ALA A 49 4.32 -29.79 7.40
CA ALA A 49 4.61 -30.35 6.08
C ALA A 49 5.51 -29.42 5.22
N ALA A 50 5.34 -28.10 5.32
CA ALA A 50 6.22 -27.14 4.62
C ALA A 50 7.65 -27.14 5.18
N VAL A 51 7.78 -27.18 6.51
CA VAL A 51 9.08 -27.30 7.22
C VAL A 51 9.76 -28.63 6.89
N GLU A 52 9.01 -29.74 6.89
CA GLU A 52 9.52 -31.07 6.49
C GLU A 52 9.91 -31.13 5.01
N ALA A 53 9.24 -30.36 4.14
CA ALA A 53 9.57 -30.25 2.72
C ALA A 53 10.72 -29.28 2.42
N GLY A 54 11.38 -28.70 3.44
CA GLY A 54 12.49 -27.76 3.27
C GLY A 54 12.10 -26.45 2.56
N LYS A 55 10.81 -26.16 2.44
CA LYS A 55 10.31 -24.88 1.95
C LYS A 55 10.25 -23.93 3.14
N GLU A 56 10.86 -22.75 3.02
CA GLU A 56 10.64 -21.71 4.02
C GLU A 56 9.13 -21.52 4.16
N PRO A 57 8.58 -21.65 5.39
CA PRO A 57 7.16 -21.48 5.59
C PRO A 57 6.84 -20.07 5.16
N ASP A 58 6.07 -19.94 4.07
CA ASP A 58 5.61 -18.68 3.51
C ASP A 58 5.16 -17.79 4.67
N SER A 59 6.04 -16.85 5.04
CA SER A 59 5.91 -16.01 6.21
C SER A 59 4.89 -14.91 5.96
N GLY A 60 4.14 -15.01 4.84
CA GLY A 60 2.86 -14.40 4.54
C GLY A 60 1.88 -14.56 5.69
N ARG A 61 2.14 -13.76 6.73
CA ARG A 61 1.33 -13.55 7.90
C ARG A 61 0.05 -12.95 7.36
N ARG A 62 -0.93 -13.81 7.05
CA ARG A 62 -2.27 -13.41 6.61
C ARG A 62 -2.67 -12.18 7.42
N PRO A 63 -2.96 -11.04 6.78
CA PRO A 63 -3.17 -9.79 7.50
C PRO A 63 -4.30 -9.98 8.51
N SER A 64 -3.91 -10.12 9.78
CA SER A 64 -4.85 -10.16 10.89
C SER A 64 -4.89 -8.77 11.47
N LEU A 65 -6.10 -8.24 11.71
CA LEU A 65 -6.29 -6.95 12.35
C LEU A 65 -5.35 -6.78 13.56
N PRO A 66 -4.52 -5.72 13.59
CA PRO A 66 -3.75 -5.35 14.77
C PRO A 66 -4.62 -5.40 16.03
N LYS A 67 -4.14 -6.06 17.09
CA LYS A 67 -4.92 -6.25 18.34
C LYS A 67 -5.48 -4.92 18.91
N ARG A 68 -4.81 -3.79 18.67
CA ARG A 68 -5.24 -2.45 19.08
C ARG A 68 -6.50 -1.97 18.36
N LEU A 69 -6.65 -2.30 17.07
CA LEU A 69 -7.85 -1.98 16.30
C LEU A 69 -9.03 -2.83 16.75
N TYR A 70 -8.79 -4.07 17.16
CA TYR A 70 -9.81 -4.92 17.76
C TYR A 70 -10.39 -4.31 19.04
N VAL A 71 -9.53 -3.74 19.88
CA VAL A 71 -9.96 -3.02 21.10
C VAL A 71 -10.73 -1.75 20.74
N MET A 72 -10.25 -0.97 19.77
CA MET A 72 -10.95 0.26 19.37
C MET A 72 -12.33 -0.04 18.75
N ALA A 73 -12.42 -1.08 17.92
CA ALA A 73 -13.68 -1.55 17.33
C ALA A 73 -14.66 -2.05 18.40
N LEU A 74 -14.19 -2.75 19.44
CA LEU A 74 -15.03 -3.15 20.58
C LEU A 74 -15.55 -1.94 21.37
N CYS A 75 -14.73 -0.90 21.54
CA CYS A 75 -15.16 0.34 22.19
C CYS A 75 -16.20 1.11 21.38
N SER A 76 -16.06 1.20 20.05
CA SER A 76 -17.06 1.83 19.19
C SER A 76 -18.35 1.02 19.13
N MET A 77 -18.27 -0.32 19.15
CA MET A 77 -19.43 -1.20 19.26
C MET A 77 -20.26 -0.92 20.52
N SER A 78 -19.63 -0.60 21.65
CA SER A 78 -20.34 -0.28 22.89
C SER A 78 -21.25 0.95 22.76
N VAL A 79 -20.80 1.95 21.99
CA VAL A 79 -21.60 3.18 21.72
C VAL A 79 -22.67 2.90 20.67
N SER A 80 -22.34 2.13 19.63
CA SER A 80 -23.28 1.68 18.59
C SER A 80 -24.44 0.86 19.16
N LEU A 81 -24.16 -0.03 20.12
CA LEU A 81 -25.14 -0.84 20.82
C LEU A 81 -26.21 0.01 21.50
N TYR A 82 -25.87 1.21 22.01
CA TYR A 82 -26.84 2.08 22.67
C TYR A 82 -27.87 2.64 21.69
N GLY A 83 -27.44 3.29 20.59
CA GLY A 83 -28.39 3.86 19.62
C GLY A 83 -29.16 2.80 18.83
N MET A 84 -28.51 1.67 18.53
CA MET A 84 -29.17 0.52 17.92
C MET A 84 -30.19 -0.14 18.85
N TRP A 85 -29.93 -0.19 20.16
CA TRP A 85 -30.89 -0.66 21.14
C TRP A 85 -32.09 0.27 21.23
N GLY A 86 -31.85 1.59 21.29
CA GLY A 86 -32.91 2.60 21.21
C GLY A 86 -33.75 2.45 19.96
N PHE A 87 -33.11 2.30 18.79
CA PHE A 87 -33.81 2.05 17.52
C PHE A 87 -34.66 0.78 17.55
N ALA A 88 -34.09 -0.33 18.01
CA ALA A 88 -34.79 -1.60 18.08
C ALA A 88 -36.02 -1.53 19.01
N ARG A 89 -35.91 -0.83 20.13
CA ARG A 89 -36.96 -0.77 21.17
C ARG A 89 -38.00 0.30 20.93
N GLU A 90 -37.58 1.49 20.50
CA GLU A 90 -38.45 2.68 20.42
C GLU A 90 -39.01 2.87 19.00
N THR A 91 -38.17 2.74 17.97
CA THR A 91 -38.59 2.97 16.59
C THR A 91 -39.14 1.72 15.93
N ALA A 92 -38.41 0.60 15.99
CA ALA A 92 -38.82 -0.67 15.41
C ALA A 92 -39.79 -1.45 16.31
N GLN A 93 -39.96 -1.01 17.57
CA GLN A 93 -40.86 -1.60 18.57
C GLN A 93 -40.70 -3.12 18.71
N LEU A 94 -39.47 -3.60 18.55
CA LEU A 94 -39.16 -5.01 18.63
C LEU A 94 -39.30 -5.50 20.08
N PRO A 95 -39.93 -6.67 20.30
CA PRO A 95 -39.86 -7.34 21.59
C PRO A 95 -38.40 -7.59 21.96
N GLU A 96 -38.09 -7.47 23.26
CA GLU A 96 -36.73 -7.56 23.80
C GLU A 96 -35.85 -8.70 23.24
N PRO A 97 -36.33 -9.95 23.09
CA PRO A 97 -35.50 -11.01 22.50
C PRO A 97 -35.14 -10.76 21.02
N PHE A 98 -36.04 -10.14 20.26
CA PHE A 98 -35.78 -9.79 18.85
C PHE A 98 -34.87 -8.58 18.72
N ALA A 99 -34.92 -7.63 19.67
CA ALA A 99 -33.97 -6.53 19.73
C ALA A 99 -32.53 -7.03 19.92
N ILE A 100 -32.32 -7.96 20.87
CA ILE A 100 -31.01 -8.62 21.08
C ILE A 100 -30.55 -9.33 19.81
N GLY A 101 -31.46 -10.09 19.16
CA GLY A 101 -31.16 -10.78 17.90
C GLY A 101 -30.78 -9.82 16.77
N PHE A 102 -31.47 -8.67 16.67
CA PHE A 102 -31.18 -7.61 15.71
C PHE A 102 -29.79 -7.00 15.91
N LEU A 103 -29.44 -6.66 17.15
CA LEU A 103 -28.11 -6.14 17.51
C LEU A 103 -27.01 -7.15 17.17
N ALA A 104 -27.20 -8.41 17.57
CA ALA A 104 -26.23 -9.47 17.30
C ALA A 104 -26.05 -9.73 15.80
N ALA A 105 -27.12 -9.67 15.01
CA ALA A 105 -27.06 -9.84 13.56
C ALA A 105 -26.31 -8.68 12.88
N PHE A 106 -26.56 -7.45 13.32
CA PHE A 106 -25.89 -6.27 12.79
C PHE A 106 -24.39 -6.28 13.11
N ASP A 107 -24.02 -6.49 14.38
CA ASP A 107 -22.62 -6.56 14.82
C ASP A 107 -21.88 -7.72 14.14
N LEU A 108 -22.50 -8.89 14.02
CA LEU A 108 -21.91 -10.04 13.32
C LEU A 108 -21.68 -9.71 11.84
N THR A 109 -22.63 -9.03 11.19
CA THR A 109 -22.53 -8.66 9.78
C THR A 109 -21.40 -7.67 9.57
N GLU A 110 -21.28 -6.64 10.42
CA GLU A 110 -20.20 -5.66 10.39
C GLU A 110 -18.83 -6.33 10.58
N LEU A 111 -18.69 -7.21 11.58
CA LEU A 111 -17.44 -7.90 11.89
C LEU A 111 -17.03 -8.88 10.77
N VAL A 112 -18.01 -9.57 10.16
CA VAL A 112 -17.78 -10.45 9.00
C VAL A 112 -17.37 -9.65 7.77
N LEU A 113 -18.03 -8.52 7.48
CA LEU A 113 -17.70 -7.63 6.36
C LEU A 113 -16.28 -7.10 6.46
N PHE A 114 -15.89 -6.54 7.62
CA PHE A 114 -14.53 -6.05 7.82
C PHE A 114 -13.50 -7.17 7.75
N THR A 115 -13.79 -8.36 8.31
CA THR A 115 -12.90 -9.52 8.20
C THR A 115 -12.70 -9.96 6.75
N LEU A 116 -13.78 -9.98 5.96
CA LEU A 116 -13.72 -10.37 4.55
C LEU A 116 -13.06 -9.29 3.68
N LEU A 117 -13.27 -8.01 4.00
CA LEU A 117 -12.54 -6.89 3.38
C LEU A 117 -11.04 -7.07 3.57
N TYR A 118 -10.58 -7.26 4.81
CA TYR A 118 -9.16 -7.48 5.12
C TYR A 118 -8.59 -8.72 4.42
N LYS A 119 -9.32 -9.85 4.41
CA LYS A 119 -8.86 -11.08 3.74
C LYS A 119 -8.73 -10.95 2.22
N ARG A 120 -9.48 -10.03 1.61
CA ARG A 120 -9.47 -9.78 0.17
C ARG A 120 -8.63 -8.57 -0.22
N ALA A 121 -8.08 -7.85 0.76
CA ALA A 121 -7.26 -6.67 0.54
C ALA A 121 -6.01 -6.97 -0.30
N ASP A 122 -5.39 -8.14 -0.10
CA ASP A 122 -4.18 -8.57 -0.82
C ASP A 122 -4.37 -8.67 -2.34
N LYS A 123 -5.63 -8.70 -2.84
CA LYS A 123 -5.96 -8.83 -4.26
C LYS A 123 -6.26 -7.49 -4.94
N GLY A 124 -6.07 -6.36 -4.25
CA GLY A 124 -6.39 -5.03 -4.77
C GLY A 124 -7.90 -4.79 -4.94
N TRP A 125 -8.25 -3.64 -5.53
CA TRP A 125 -9.65 -3.19 -5.67
C TRP A 125 -10.42 -4.01 -6.70
N THR A 126 -10.95 -5.16 -6.29
CA THR A 126 -11.91 -5.93 -7.09
C THR A 126 -13.32 -5.34 -6.99
N THR A 127 -14.18 -5.61 -7.99
CA THR A 127 -15.60 -5.19 -7.98
C THR A 127 -16.33 -5.70 -6.74
N GLN A 128 -16.03 -6.93 -6.29
CA GLN A 128 -16.58 -7.49 -5.06
C GLN A 128 -16.10 -6.74 -3.81
N LEU A 129 -14.84 -6.31 -3.77
CA LEU A 129 -14.29 -5.56 -2.65
C LEU A 129 -14.91 -4.15 -2.54
N ARG A 130 -15.15 -3.48 -3.68
CA ARG A 130 -15.89 -2.21 -3.72
C ARG A 130 -17.29 -2.37 -3.16
N LEU A 131 -18.04 -3.37 -3.62
CA LEU A 131 -19.39 -3.65 -3.11
C LEU A 131 -19.41 -3.92 -1.60
N MET A 132 -18.40 -4.65 -1.09
CA MET A 132 -18.28 -4.90 0.34
C MET A 132 -17.91 -3.65 1.15
N HIS A 133 -17.09 -2.77 0.59
CA HIS A 133 -16.70 -1.49 1.20
C HIS A 133 -17.88 -0.53 1.24
N ASP A 134 -18.62 -0.40 0.13
CA ASP A 134 -19.85 0.40 0.05
C ASP A 134 -20.90 -0.10 1.06
N LEU A 135 -21.04 -1.42 1.19
CA LEU A 135 -21.98 -2.02 2.13
C LEU A 135 -21.55 -1.82 3.60
N ALA A 136 -20.24 -1.84 3.89
CA ALA A 136 -19.72 -1.49 5.21
C ALA A 136 -20.01 -0.01 5.55
N TRP A 137 -19.78 0.91 4.62
CA TRP A 137 -20.10 2.33 4.80
C TRP A 137 -21.61 2.59 4.93
N CYS A 138 -22.44 1.83 4.23
CA CYS A 138 -23.89 1.88 4.39
C CYS A 138 -24.30 1.46 5.83
N LEU A 139 -23.72 0.39 6.37
CA LEU A 139 -23.97 -0.01 7.76
C LEU A 139 -23.51 1.06 8.76
N VAL A 140 -22.35 1.66 8.54
CA VAL A 140 -21.84 2.76 9.37
C VAL A 140 -22.80 3.95 9.34
N ALA A 141 -23.33 4.31 8.18
CA ALA A 141 -24.31 5.38 8.05
C ALA A 141 -25.61 5.05 8.82
N VAL A 142 -26.12 3.83 8.69
CA VAL A 142 -27.32 3.37 9.43
C VAL A 142 -27.07 3.41 10.95
N SER A 143 -25.92 2.93 11.42
CA SER A 143 -25.53 2.99 12.84
C SER A 143 -25.42 4.44 13.33
N ALA A 144 -24.81 5.32 12.54
CA ALA A 144 -24.69 6.74 12.86
C ALA A 144 -26.07 7.43 12.96
N THR A 145 -27.00 7.13 12.05
CA THR A 145 -28.37 7.64 12.09
C THR A 145 -29.13 7.13 13.30
N ALA A 146 -29.03 5.83 13.62
CA ALA A 146 -29.66 5.27 14.82
C ALA A 146 -29.13 5.93 16.11
N ASN A 147 -27.81 6.14 16.21
CA ASN A 147 -27.18 6.84 17.32
C ASN A 147 -27.59 8.32 17.42
N PHE A 148 -27.82 9.00 16.29
CA PHE A 148 -28.28 10.38 16.28
C PHE A 148 -29.71 10.50 16.80
N ILE A 149 -30.61 9.63 16.32
CA ILE A 149 -32.04 9.67 16.64
C ILE A 149 -32.28 9.29 18.11
N HIS A 150 -31.57 8.27 18.61
CA HIS A 150 -31.76 7.75 19.96
C HIS A 150 -30.75 8.27 20.98
N ALA A 151 -30.14 9.42 20.70
CA ALA A 151 -29.26 10.03 21.67
C ALA A 151 -30.05 10.48 22.92
N PRO A 152 -29.48 10.35 24.13
CA PRO A 152 -30.19 10.69 25.37
C PRO A 152 -30.55 12.18 25.47
N ASN A 153 -29.84 13.05 24.73
CA ASN A 153 -30.15 14.47 24.61
C ASN A 153 -29.61 15.03 23.28
N ALA A 154 -30.17 16.15 22.83
CA ALA A 154 -29.77 16.81 21.58
C ALA A 154 -28.28 17.21 21.55
N ALA A 155 -27.68 17.49 22.71
CA ALA A 155 -26.27 17.85 22.81
C ALA A 155 -25.33 16.67 22.55
N SER A 156 -25.71 15.44 22.92
CA SER A 156 -24.92 14.21 22.72
C SER A 156 -25.14 13.57 21.35
N ALA A 157 -26.27 13.87 20.68
CA ALA A 157 -26.60 13.37 19.35
C ALA A 157 -25.48 13.48 18.31
N PRO A 158 -24.82 14.65 18.11
CA PRO A 158 -23.71 14.74 17.16
C PRO A 158 -22.50 13.88 17.56
N PHE A 159 -22.19 13.78 18.86
CA PHE A 159 -21.07 12.96 19.33
C PHE A 159 -21.34 11.47 19.14
N MET A 160 -22.55 11.02 19.46
CA MET A 160 -22.97 9.62 19.28
C MET A 160 -22.97 9.22 17.80
N ALA A 161 -23.43 10.11 16.91
CA ALA A 161 -23.44 9.87 15.46
C ALA A 161 -22.03 9.79 14.85
N ILE A 162 -21.08 10.57 15.36
CA ILE A 162 -19.70 10.61 14.86
C ILE A 162 -18.92 9.35 15.24
N MET A 163 -19.26 8.67 16.35
CA MET A 163 -18.45 7.54 16.85
C MET A 163 -18.32 6.36 15.87
N PRO A 164 -19.41 5.84 15.26
CA PRO A 164 -19.30 4.81 14.22
C PRO A 164 -18.48 5.26 13.01
N ILE A 165 -18.62 6.53 12.62
CA ILE A 165 -17.89 7.11 11.48
C ILE A 165 -16.39 7.14 11.78
N VAL A 166 -15.99 7.63 12.95
CA VAL A 166 -14.57 7.68 13.36
C VAL A 166 -13.97 6.27 13.41
N ALA A 167 -14.71 5.30 13.96
CA ALA A 167 -14.26 3.91 13.99
C ALA A 167 -14.06 3.35 12.57
N ALA A 168 -15.02 3.58 11.66
CA ALA A 168 -14.93 3.17 10.27
C ALA A 168 -13.74 3.83 9.53
N VAL A 169 -13.51 5.12 9.75
CA VAL A 169 -12.36 5.85 9.16
C VAL A 169 -11.03 5.25 9.64
N VAL A 170 -10.90 4.95 10.93
CA VAL A 170 -9.68 4.34 11.48
C VAL A 170 -9.45 2.95 10.87
N ILE A 171 -10.51 2.14 10.75
CA ILE A 171 -10.43 0.82 10.11
C ILE A 171 -10.08 0.96 8.62
N GLU A 172 -10.64 1.95 7.93
CA GLU A 172 -10.39 2.20 6.51
C GLU A 172 -8.95 2.67 6.24
N LEU A 173 -8.39 3.54 7.08
CA LEU A 173 -7.01 4.01 6.93
C LEU A 173 -6.02 2.83 6.97
N GLU A 174 -6.24 1.90 7.90
CA GLU A 174 -5.44 0.69 8.04
C GLU A 174 -5.69 -0.30 6.89
N PHE A 175 -6.94 -0.45 6.46
CA PHE A 175 -7.28 -1.23 5.28
C PHE A 175 -6.60 -0.68 4.01
N ARG A 176 -6.57 0.64 3.83
CA ARG A 176 -5.86 1.31 2.73
C ARG A 176 -4.34 1.16 2.83
N ALA A 177 -3.78 1.11 4.04
CA ALA A 177 -2.36 0.83 4.25
C ALA A 177 -2.01 -0.59 3.80
N VAL A 178 -2.81 -1.59 4.20
CA VAL A 178 -2.67 -2.99 3.77
C VAL A 178 -2.81 -3.11 2.24
N MET A 179 -3.82 -2.45 1.65
CA MET A 179 -4.06 -2.44 0.19
C MET A 179 -2.91 -1.83 -0.62
N LYS A 180 -2.15 -0.88 -0.05
CA LYS A 180 -1.01 -0.24 -0.73
C LYS A 180 0.26 -1.07 -0.66
N GLY A 181 0.22 -2.26 -0.04
CA GLY A 181 1.42 -3.05 0.22
C GLY A 181 2.42 -2.33 1.13
N ALA A 182 1.98 -1.30 1.86
CA ALA A 182 2.83 -0.66 2.85
C ALA A 182 3.02 -1.68 3.97
N GLU A 183 4.28 -2.11 4.16
CA GLU A 183 4.68 -2.76 5.41
C GLU A 183 4.13 -1.89 6.55
N LEU A 184 3.42 -2.51 7.49
CA LEU A 184 2.86 -1.80 8.65
C LEU A 184 3.95 -0.87 9.20
N PRO A 185 3.73 0.45 9.26
CA PRO A 185 4.79 1.39 9.56
C PRO A 185 5.45 1.00 10.88
N ASP A 186 6.74 0.70 10.80
CA ASP A 186 7.54 0.37 11.96
C ASP A 186 7.41 1.49 12.99
N ASN A 187 7.33 1.07 14.26
CA ASN A 187 6.78 1.84 15.39
C ASN A 187 7.58 3.10 15.82
N GLU A 188 8.49 3.64 15.00
CA GLU A 188 9.45 4.67 15.41
C GLU A 188 9.17 6.10 14.92
N ALA A 189 8.22 6.33 14.01
CA ALA A 189 7.91 7.69 13.56
C ALA A 189 7.02 8.47 14.56
N LYS A 190 7.44 9.71 14.86
CA LYS A 190 6.81 10.67 15.79
C LYS A 190 5.29 10.78 15.57
N PRO A 191 4.47 10.74 16.64
CA PRO A 191 3.02 10.68 16.49
C PRO A 191 2.45 12.03 16.06
N GLY A 192 1.75 12.04 14.92
CA GLY A 192 0.92 13.17 14.51
C GLY A 192 -0.27 13.41 15.45
N PRO A 193 -0.98 14.54 15.30
CA PRO A 193 -2.04 14.99 16.22
C PRO A 193 -3.19 13.98 16.39
N ALA A 194 -3.58 13.25 15.35
CA ALA A 194 -4.57 12.18 15.44
C ALA A 194 -4.09 10.97 16.28
N LYS A 195 -2.79 10.65 16.21
CA LYS A 195 -2.15 9.59 17.00
C LYS A 195 -1.98 10.00 18.46
N LEU A 196 -1.84 11.30 18.73
CA LEU A 196 -1.88 11.89 20.07
C LEU A 196 -3.26 11.78 20.73
N ILE A 197 -4.35 12.04 19.98
CA ILE A 197 -5.72 11.85 20.47
C ILE A 197 -5.99 10.36 20.75
N GLY A 198 -5.58 9.47 19.84
CA GLY A 198 -5.62 8.02 20.07
C GLY A 198 -4.78 7.57 21.27
N LEU A 199 -3.61 8.18 21.50
CA LEU A 199 -2.75 7.90 22.65
C LEU A 199 -3.32 8.42 23.98
N LEU A 200 -3.94 9.60 23.99
CA LEU A 200 -4.63 10.15 25.16
C LEU A 200 -5.86 9.32 25.51
N TRP A 201 -6.63 8.89 24.51
CA TRP A 201 -7.79 8.04 24.67
C TRP A 201 -7.42 6.63 25.14
N THR A 202 -6.39 6.02 24.55
CA THR A 202 -5.87 4.71 24.99
C THR A 202 -5.22 4.77 26.36
N LYS A 203 -4.58 5.87 26.75
CA LYS A 203 -4.10 6.07 28.13
C LYS A 203 -5.25 6.19 29.14
N GLY A 204 -6.35 6.84 28.78
CA GLY A 204 -7.57 6.91 29.60
C GLY A 204 -8.16 5.52 29.88
N TRP A 205 -8.22 4.67 28.86
CA TRP A 205 -8.68 3.29 29.02
C TRP A 205 -7.64 2.37 29.67
N ALA A 206 -6.35 2.55 29.41
CA ALA A 206 -5.28 1.78 30.06
C ALA A 206 -5.25 2.01 31.58
N ALA A 207 -5.55 3.22 32.06
CA ALA A 207 -5.69 3.49 33.49
C ALA A 207 -6.89 2.74 34.11
N LEU A 208 -7.98 2.60 33.34
CA LEU A 208 -9.20 1.89 33.76
C LEU A 208 -8.99 0.35 33.76
N PHE A 209 -8.21 -0.18 32.81
CA PHE A 209 -7.81 -1.60 32.76
C PHE A 209 -6.68 -1.98 33.72
N ALA A 210 -5.79 -1.04 34.06
CA ALA A 210 -4.80 -1.22 35.13
C ALA A 210 -5.47 -1.41 36.50
N GLY A 211 -6.64 -0.81 36.73
CA GLY A 211 -7.48 -1.09 37.90
C GLY A 211 -8.13 -2.48 37.91
N LEU A 212 -8.14 -3.17 36.76
CA LEU A 212 -8.68 -4.52 36.57
C LEU A 212 -7.58 -5.59 36.44
N ASP A 213 -6.32 -5.24 36.69
CA ASP A 213 -5.13 -6.12 36.63
C ASP A 213 -4.91 -6.79 35.25
N ILE A 214 -5.42 -6.15 34.19
CA ILE A 214 -5.19 -6.55 32.80
C ILE A 214 -4.47 -5.38 32.12
N ASP A 215 -3.15 -5.44 31.96
CA ASP A 215 -2.38 -4.42 31.24
C ASP A 215 -2.07 -4.87 29.80
N PRO A 216 -2.79 -4.34 28.78
CA PRO A 216 -2.54 -4.64 27.37
C PRO A 216 -1.54 -3.71 26.69
N ALA A 217 -0.89 -2.76 27.38
CA ALA A 217 -0.24 -1.63 26.70
C ALA A 217 1.27 -1.40 26.95
N SER A 218 1.99 -2.23 27.70
CA SER A 218 3.43 -1.99 27.93
C SER A 218 4.34 -3.17 27.53
N LYS A 219 5.21 -2.95 26.52
CA LYS A 219 6.49 -3.65 26.31
C LYS A 219 6.45 -5.21 26.33
N GLY A 220 5.49 -5.79 25.61
CA GLY A 220 5.19 -7.24 25.60
C GLY A 220 6.21 -8.21 24.99
N GLY A 221 7.42 -7.77 24.62
CA GLY A 221 8.52 -8.68 24.28
C GLY A 221 9.37 -9.00 25.50
N GLN A 222 10.02 -7.98 26.07
CA GLN A 222 10.95 -8.15 27.18
C GLN A 222 10.26 -8.45 28.51
N VAL A 223 9.10 -7.84 28.82
CA VAL A 223 8.39 -8.09 30.08
C VAL A 223 7.72 -9.47 30.07
N TYR A 224 7.16 -9.87 28.93
CA TYR A 224 6.59 -11.21 28.76
C TYR A 224 7.67 -12.29 28.86
N ARG A 225 8.82 -12.09 28.20
CA ARG A 225 9.96 -12.98 28.30
C ARG A 225 10.53 -13.02 29.73
N ALA A 226 10.69 -11.87 30.39
CA ALA A 226 11.09 -11.82 31.80
C ALA A 226 10.10 -12.53 32.73
N ALA A 227 8.80 -12.44 32.47
CA ALA A 227 7.77 -13.17 33.22
C ALA A 227 7.85 -14.68 32.96
N LEU A 228 8.13 -15.11 31.73
CA LEU A 228 8.37 -16.51 31.38
C LEU A 228 9.64 -17.04 32.04
N ALA A 229 10.75 -16.29 32.02
CA ALA A 229 11.97 -16.63 32.73
C ALA A 229 11.76 -16.75 34.23
N LYS A 230 11.05 -15.81 34.86
CA LYS A 230 10.69 -15.89 36.29
C LYS A 230 9.83 -17.12 36.60
N LYS A 231 8.89 -17.47 35.71
CA LYS A 231 8.05 -18.66 35.84
C LYS A 231 8.86 -19.94 35.69
N ALA A 232 9.80 -20.00 34.75
CA ALA A 232 10.72 -21.12 34.58
C ALA A 232 11.64 -21.28 35.80
N GLY A 233 12.22 -20.18 36.31
CA GLY A 233 13.02 -20.17 37.53
C GLY A 233 12.26 -20.70 38.75
N LYS A 234 11.02 -20.27 38.97
CA LYS A 234 10.16 -20.78 40.07
C LYS A 234 9.86 -22.28 39.96
N LYS A 235 9.71 -22.80 38.73
CA LYS A 235 9.44 -24.22 38.49
C LYS A 235 10.70 -25.07 38.66
N LEU A 236 11.86 -24.56 38.25
CA LEU A 236 13.17 -25.17 38.52
C LEU A 236 13.50 -25.20 40.00
N PHE A 237 13.24 -24.11 40.73
CA PHE A 237 13.41 -24.08 42.18
C PHE A 237 12.53 -25.14 42.88
N ARG A 238 11.26 -25.25 42.48
CA ARG A 238 10.37 -26.30 43.00
C ARG A 238 10.84 -27.71 42.65
N LEU A 239 11.43 -27.91 41.48
CA LEU A 239 12.02 -29.19 41.11
C LEU A 239 13.22 -29.52 42.00
N ARG A 240 14.10 -28.54 42.24
CA ARG A 240 15.26 -28.69 43.15
C ARG A 240 14.83 -29.04 44.56
N THR A 241 13.86 -28.33 45.13
CA THR A 241 13.40 -28.63 46.50
C THR A 241 12.73 -30.00 46.61
N LEU A 242 12.04 -30.45 45.56
CA LEU A 242 11.49 -31.81 45.51
C LEU A 242 12.57 -32.88 45.34
N LEU A 243 13.66 -32.61 44.61
CA LEU A 243 14.83 -33.49 44.53
C LEU A 243 15.50 -33.63 45.91
N GLU A 244 15.74 -32.52 46.60
CA GLU A 244 16.34 -32.52 47.95
C GLU A 244 15.44 -33.24 48.98
N ALA A 245 14.12 -33.07 48.90
CA ALA A 245 13.17 -33.79 49.74
C ALA A 245 13.13 -35.29 49.42
N HIS A 246 13.25 -35.66 48.14
CA HIS A 246 13.31 -37.04 47.70
C HIS A 246 14.59 -37.75 48.14
N ASP A 247 15.74 -37.08 48.10
CA ASP A 247 17.02 -37.64 48.57
C ASP A 247 17.00 -37.90 50.09
N LYS A 248 16.39 -36.99 50.87
CA LYS A 248 16.15 -37.20 52.31
C LYS A 248 15.22 -38.38 52.58
N LEU A 249 14.19 -38.57 51.75
CA LEU A 249 13.26 -39.70 51.86
C LEU A 249 13.89 -41.05 51.47
N ILE A 250 14.90 -41.06 50.59
CA ILE A 250 15.68 -42.26 50.27
C ILE A 250 16.64 -42.62 51.41
N ALA A 251 17.21 -41.62 52.07
CA ALA A 251 18.11 -41.84 53.21
C ALA A 251 17.39 -42.38 54.46
N ASP A 252 16.10 -42.07 54.63
CA ASP A 252 15.28 -42.59 55.72
C ASP A 252 14.83 -44.05 55.46
N ARG A 253 15.45 -44.99 56.16
CA ARG A 253 15.20 -46.44 56.01
C ARG A 253 13.78 -46.87 56.42
N GLU A 254 13.05 -46.05 57.17
CA GLU A 254 11.68 -46.35 57.64
C GLU A 254 10.57 -45.74 56.75
N ALA A 255 10.94 -45.04 55.67
CA ALA A 255 9.97 -44.42 54.77
C ALA A 255 9.06 -45.46 54.11
N LYS A 256 7.76 -45.43 54.44
CA LYS A 256 6.74 -46.33 53.87
C LYS A 256 6.75 -46.25 52.33
N ARG A 257 6.79 -47.41 51.65
CA ARG A 257 6.76 -47.54 50.17
C ARG A 257 5.75 -46.62 49.45
N ARG A 258 4.58 -46.37 50.06
CA ARG A 258 3.55 -45.47 49.50
C ARG A 258 4.02 -44.01 49.39
N ARG A 259 4.77 -43.51 50.39
CA ARG A 259 5.31 -42.13 50.40
C ARG A 259 6.41 -41.95 49.34
N LEU A 260 7.24 -42.98 49.13
CA LEU A 260 8.21 -43.01 48.04
C LEU A 260 7.51 -42.95 46.67
N THR A 261 6.47 -43.75 46.45
CA THR A 261 5.76 -43.73 45.15
C THR A 261 5.04 -42.41 44.85
N THR A 262 4.52 -41.71 45.87
CA THR A 262 3.92 -40.39 45.68
C THR A 262 4.97 -39.32 45.43
N ALA A 263 6.09 -39.35 46.17
CA ALA A 263 7.21 -38.42 45.96
C ALA A 263 7.82 -38.55 44.55
N VAL A 264 7.99 -39.78 44.05
CA VAL A 264 8.46 -40.03 42.67
C VAL A 264 7.50 -39.43 41.62
N LYS A 265 6.19 -39.63 41.78
CA LYS A 265 5.18 -39.08 40.86
C LYS A 265 5.16 -37.55 40.87
N GLU A 266 5.26 -36.94 42.05
CA GLU A 266 5.32 -35.48 42.19
C GLU A 266 6.60 -34.90 41.57
N LEU A 267 7.73 -35.61 41.71
CA LEU A 267 9.01 -35.26 41.12
C LEU A 267 8.96 -35.33 39.58
N GLU A 268 8.35 -36.39 39.01
CA GLU A 268 8.16 -36.49 37.56
C GLU A 268 7.26 -35.39 37.00
N GLN A 269 6.16 -35.05 37.70
CA GLN A 269 5.29 -33.94 37.31
C GLN A 269 6.01 -32.58 37.39
N ALA A 270 6.80 -32.36 38.44
CA ALA A 270 7.63 -31.17 38.58
C ALA A 270 8.69 -31.09 37.48
N ARG A 271 9.30 -32.21 37.10
CA ARG A 271 10.29 -32.30 36.02
C ARG A 271 9.68 -31.89 34.69
N ARG A 272 8.53 -32.49 34.30
CA ARG A 272 7.81 -32.13 33.08
C ARG A 272 7.39 -30.66 33.06
N ALA A 273 6.91 -30.14 34.20
CA ALA A 273 6.49 -28.75 34.32
C ALA A 273 7.68 -27.76 34.23
N ALA A 274 8.85 -28.12 34.77
CA ALA A 274 10.07 -27.34 34.66
C ALA A 274 10.60 -27.34 33.23
N THR A 275 10.73 -28.49 32.58
CA THR A 275 11.15 -28.61 31.16
C THR A 275 10.24 -27.80 30.25
N THR A 276 8.92 -27.96 30.36
CA THR A 276 7.96 -27.18 29.55
C THR A 276 8.07 -25.68 29.79
N ALA A 277 8.40 -25.26 31.02
CA ALA A 277 8.57 -23.84 31.34
C ALA A 277 9.90 -23.28 30.82
N MET A 278 10.97 -24.08 30.80
CA MET A 278 12.26 -23.73 30.21
C MET A 278 12.17 -23.64 28.68
N ASP A 279 11.51 -24.60 28.04
CA ASP A 279 11.30 -24.59 26.58
C ASP A 279 10.50 -23.36 26.16
N ARG A 280 9.46 -22.99 26.91
CA ARG A 280 8.66 -21.77 26.66
C ARG A 280 9.40 -20.47 26.93
N ALA A 281 10.44 -20.51 27.76
CA ALA A 281 11.29 -19.37 28.03
C ALA A 281 12.48 -19.30 27.06
N ASP A 282 12.52 -20.17 26.05
CA ASP A 282 13.61 -20.26 25.06
C ASP A 282 14.99 -20.43 25.75
N PHE A 283 15.03 -21.15 26.87
CA PHE A 283 16.23 -21.27 27.71
C PHE A 283 17.45 -21.84 26.96
N ALA A 284 17.23 -22.71 25.97
CA ALA A 284 18.31 -23.35 25.21
C ALA A 284 18.83 -22.48 24.05
N THR A 285 18.06 -21.49 23.60
CA THR A 285 18.31 -20.74 22.36
C THR A 285 18.57 -19.25 22.61
N ASP A 286 18.02 -18.67 23.67
CA ASP A 286 18.21 -17.26 24.04
C ASP A 286 19.07 -17.15 25.32
N SER A 287 20.35 -16.80 25.14
CA SER A 287 21.31 -16.65 26.24
C SER A 287 20.87 -15.62 27.29
N ASN A 288 20.12 -14.58 26.89
CA ASN A 288 19.60 -13.57 27.81
C ASN A 288 18.45 -14.11 28.66
N GLN A 289 17.60 -14.97 28.11
CA GLN A 289 16.56 -15.68 28.89
C GLN A 289 17.16 -16.75 29.79
N ALA A 290 18.14 -17.51 29.31
CA ALA A 290 18.86 -18.48 30.11
C ALA A 290 19.48 -17.82 31.35
N LEU A 291 20.14 -16.68 31.13
CA LEU A 291 20.77 -15.90 32.20
C LEU A 291 19.73 -15.26 33.13
N ALA A 292 18.57 -14.82 32.64
CA ALA A 292 17.47 -14.33 33.47
C ALA A 292 16.85 -15.45 34.34
N VAL A 293 16.70 -16.66 33.81
CA VAL A 293 16.24 -17.84 34.56
C VAL A 293 17.26 -18.22 35.63
N LEU A 294 18.56 -18.20 35.30
CA LEU A 294 19.65 -18.50 36.23
C LEU A 294 19.79 -17.44 37.34
N ARG A 295 19.70 -16.14 37.01
CA ARG A 295 19.62 -15.05 38.01
C ARG A 295 18.41 -15.22 38.92
N GLY A 296 17.27 -15.58 38.33
CA GLY A 296 16.06 -15.90 39.06
C GLY A 296 16.17 -17.18 39.91
N LEU A 297 17.07 -18.11 39.60
CA LEU A 297 17.30 -19.30 40.41
C LEU A 297 18.26 -18.98 41.57
N GLY A 298 19.39 -18.32 41.28
CA GLY A 298 20.39 -17.91 42.27
C GLY A 298 19.81 -16.96 43.32
N GLY A 299 19.02 -15.98 42.87
CA GLY A 299 18.29 -15.08 43.74
C GLY A 299 17.14 -15.71 44.52
N TRP A 300 16.88 -17.03 44.40
CA TRP A 300 15.92 -17.77 45.24
C TRP A 300 16.61 -18.77 46.15
N THR A 301 17.80 -19.25 45.78
CA THR A 301 18.58 -20.24 46.55
C THR A 301 19.48 -19.59 47.58
N GLU A 302 19.90 -18.34 47.35
CA GLU A 302 20.78 -17.60 48.26
C GLU A 302 20.03 -16.49 49.03
N VAL A 303 18.68 -16.50 49.00
CA VAL A 303 17.87 -15.51 49.74
C VAL A 303 18.11 -15.60 51.24
N ASP A 304 18.26 -16.81 51.77
CA ASP A 304 18.53 -17.03 53.19
C ASP A 304 19.96 -16.60 53.55
N ASP A 305 20.94 -16.82 52.67
CA ASP A 305 22.33 -16.37 52.85
C ASP A 305 22.42 -14.83 52.78
N VAL A 306 21.77 -14.20 51.80
CA VAL A 306 21.66 -12.74 51.68
C VAL A 306 20.91 -12.11 52.86
N ALA A 307 19.91 -12.80 53.42
CA ALA A 307 19.16 -12.31 54.58
C ALA A 307 19.92 -12.48 55.91
N THR A 308 20.90 -13.38 55.97
CA THR A 308 21.66 -13.69 57.20
C THR A 308 23.10 -13.16 57.20
N VAL A 309 23.60 -12.68 56.06
CA VAL A 309 24.93 -12.06 55.96
C VAL A 309 25.06 -10.87 56.90
N SER A 310 26.08 -10.96 57.76
CA SER A 310 26.44 -9.92 58.70
C SER A 310 27.21 -8.81 57.98
N PHE A 311 26.59 -7.64 57.83
CA PHE A 311 27.24 -6.45 57.22
C PHE A 311 28.47 -5.91 57.98
N LYS A 312 28.90 -6.60 59.05
CA LYS A 312 30.10 -6.26 59.81
C LYS A 312 31.39 -6.78 59.17
N ASP A 313 31.31 -7.80 58.31
CA ASP A 313 32.46 -8.35 57.61
C ASP A 313 32.37 -8.03 56.10
N PRO A 314 33.15 -7.05 55.61
CA PRO A 314 33.11 -6.66 54.20
C PRO A 314 33.62 -7.76 53.27
N LEU A 315 34.50 -8.67 53.73
CA LEU A 315 35.01 -9.76 52.89
C LEU A 315 33.93 -10.81 52.64
N GLU A 316 33.13 -11.13 53.65
CA GLU A 316 32.01 -12.08 53.54
C GLU A 316 30.90 -11.53 52.63
N VAL A 317 30.62 -10.22 52.72
CA VAL A 317 29.72 -9.51 51.80
C VAL A 317 30.28 -9.52 50.37
N THR A 318 31.58 -9.33 50.18
CA THR A 318 32.19 -9.29 48.85
C THR A 318 32.21 -10.68 48.20
N ASP A 319 32.51 -11.73 48.95
CA ASP A 319 32.52 -13.13 48.49
C ASP A 319 31.10 -13.65 48.22
N LEU A 320 30.11 -13.20 49.01
CA LEU A 320 28.69 -13.42 48.69
C LEU A 320 28.30 -12.66 47.40
N MET A 321 28.70 -11.40 47.26
CA MET A 321 28.43 -10.63 46.05
C MET A 321 29.12 -11.25 44.83
N GLU A 322 30.31 -11.81 44.95
CA GLU A 322 31.05 -12.45 43.86
C GLU A 322 30.43 -13.81 43.46
N ARG A 323 29.91 -14.58 44.42
CA ARG A 323 29.14 -15.81 44.17
C ARG A 323 27.77 -15.56 43.54
N VAL A 324 27.02 -14.57 44.03
CA VAL A 324 25.75 -14.13 43.44
C VAL A 324 25.99 -13.51 42.05
N ALA A 325 27.14 -12.87 41.85
CA ALA A 325 27.50 -12.16 40.62
C ALA A 325 28.24 -13.07 39.64
N ILE A 326 27.48 -13.94 38.97
CA ILE A 326 27.81 -14.43 37.62
C ILE A 326 27.84 -13.22 36.65
N MET A 327 28.83 -12.34 36.74
CA MET A 327 28.78 -10.99 36.17
C MET A 327 30.02 -10.54 35.37
N PRO A 328 31.29 -10.85 35.68
CA PRO A 328 32.39 -10.25 34.93
C PRO A 328 32.48 -10.70 33.47
N ALA A 329 32.06 -11.93 33.16
CA ALA A 329 32.02 -12.46 31.80
C ALA A 329 30.74 -12.04 31.04
N ALA A 330 29.59 -12.10 31.71
CA ALA A 330 28.30 -11.71 31.13
C ALA A 330 28.21 -10.20 30.83
N LYS A 331 28.76 -9.35 31.70
CA LYS A 331 28.77 -7.89 31.50
C LYS A 331 29.72 -7.46 30.38
N ARG A 332 30.77 -8.25 30.08
CA ARG A 332 31.64 -8.01 28.92
C ARG A 332 30.93 -8.35 27.60
N ILE A 333 30.18 -9.44 27.57
CA ILE A 333 29.36 -9.82 26.40
C ILE A 333 28.22 -8.81 26.20
N GLU A 334 27.51 -8.45 27.26
CA GLU A 334 26.41 -7.46 27.22
C GLU A 334 26.90 -6.06 26.80
N ASN A 335 28.11 -5.64 27.22
CA ASN A 335 28.68 -4.37 26.80
C ASN A 335 29.19 -4.39 25.35
N ALA A 336 29.71 -5.53 24.88
CA ALA A 336 30.12 -5.69 23.48
C ALA A 336 28.89 -5.72 22.54
N GLU A 337 27.81 -6.42 22.92
CA GLU A 337 26.54 -6.41 22.20
C GLU A 337 25.90 -5.02 22.20
N ARG A 338 25.93 -4.29 23.32
CA ARG A 338 25.45 -2.90 23.36
C ARG A 338 26.28 -1.96 22.50
N ALA A 339 27.59 -2.15 22.41
CA ALA A 339 28.43 -1.35 21.52
C ALA A 339 28.08 -1.61 20.04
N ALA A 340 27.94 -2.89 19.65
CA ALA A 340 27.53 -3.27 18.30
C ALA A 340 26.10 -2.79 17.96
N GLU A 341 25.14 -2.88 18.89
CA GLU A 341 23.80 -2.34 18.70
C GLU A 341 23.78 -0.81 18.56
N LEU A 342 24.68 -0.10 19.23
CA LEU A 342 24.78 1.36 19.13
C LEU A 342 25.40 1.80 17.81
N GLU A 343 26.41 1.08 17.32
CA GLU A 343 26.96 1.29 15.98
C GLU A 343 25.92 1.00 14.89
N GLU A 344 25.20 -0.12 14.99
CA GLU A 344 24.13 -0.45 14.03
C GLU A 344 22.99 0.59 14.08
N LYS A 345 22.62 1.09 15.26
CA LYS A 345 21.64 2.18 15.39
C LYS A 345 22.17 3.50 14.83
N ALA A 346 23.46 3.78 14.94
CA ALA A 346 24.08 4.96 14.35
C ALA A 346 24.08 4.87 12.82
N GLU A 347 24.45 3.72 12.24
CA GLU A 347 24.40 3.47 10.81
C GLU A 347 22.97 3.57 10.25
N ARG A 348 21.98 2.97 10.92
CA ARG A 348 20.57 3.10 10.52
C ARG A 348 20.06 4.54 10.64
N ALA A 349 20.51 5.30 11.65
CA ALA A 349 20.14 6.70 11.80
C ALA A 349 20.78 7.58 10.71
N GLU A 350 22.01 7.28 10.28
CA GLU A 350 22.65 7.95 9.16
C GLU A 350 22.00 7.60 7.81
N ALA A 351 21.68 6.33 7.58
CA ALA A 351 20.92 5.90 6.41
C ALA A 351 19.54 6.58 6.35
N ALA A 352 18.82 6.63 7.48
CA ALA A 352 17.53 7.33 7.57
C ALA A 352 17.65 8.84 7.33
N ARG A 353 18.76 9.48 7.75
CA ARG A 353 19.04 10.89 7.44
C ARG A 353 19.28 11.09 5.94
N GLN A 354 20.08 10.24 5.31
CA GLN A 354 20.33 10.30 3.87
C GLN A 354 19.06 10.07 3.06
N GLU A 355 18.22 9.11 3.46
CA GLU A 355 16.91 8.88 2.81
C GLU A 355 15.98 10.07 2.98
N ALA A 356 15.93 10.68 4.17
CA ALA A 356 15.12 11.87 4.43
C ALA A 356 15.61 13.10 3.63
N GLU A 357 16.91 13.27 3.48
CA GLU A 357 17.49 14.33 2.63
C GLU A 357 17.19 14.08 1.15
N ASN A 358 17.34 12.84 0.67
CA ASN A 358 16.98 12.46 -0.70
C ASN A 358 15.48 12.64 -0.96
N ALA A 359 14.61 12.35 0.02
CA ALA A 359 13.18 12.57 -0.08
C ALA A 359 12.83 14.06 -0.11
N ARG A 360 13.52 14.90 0.69
CA ARG A 360 13.37 16.36 0.64
C ARG A 360 13.78 16.93 -0.71
N GLN A 361 14.91 16.49 -1.26
CA GLN A 361 15.37 16.94 -2.58
C GLN A 361 14.37 16.56 -3.69
N ARG A 362 13.78 15.36 -3.63
CA ARG A 362 12.71 14.95 -4.57
C ARG A 362 11.45 15.81 -4.41
N ALA A 363 11.01 16.05 -3.17
CA ALA A 363 9.85 16.89 -2.90
C ALA A 363 10.07 18.36 -3.33
N GLU A 364 11.28 18.90 -3.17
CA GLU A 364 11.63 20.24 -3.65
C GLU A 364 11.67 20.30 -5.18
N ALA A 365 12.16 19.25 -5.86
CA ALA A 365 12.12 19.15 -7.31
C ALA A 365 10.68 19.07 -7.85
N GLU A 366 9.81 18.28 -7.20
CA GLU A 366 8.38 18.18 -7.53
C GLU A 366 7.62 19.49 -7.27
N MET A 367 7.95 20.20 -6.18
CA MET A 367 7.39 21.52 -5.93
C MET A 367 7.80 22.53 -7.01
N ARG A 368 9.07 22.51 -7.46
CA ARG A 368 9.52 23.37 -8.55
C ARG A 368 8.79 23.07 -9.86
N SER A 369 8.69 21.78 -10.25
CA SER A 369 7.94 21.41 -11.46
C SER A 369 6.46 21.79 -11.36
N ALA A 370 5.83 21.59 -10.21
CA ALA A 370 4.44 21.99 -9.99
C ALA A 370 4.26 23.52 -10.04
N THR A 371 5.23 24.31 -9.56
CA THR A 371 5.18 25.78 -9.70
C THR A 371 5.37 26.24 -11.14
N GLU A 372 6.22 25.57 -11.92
CA GLU A 372 6.42 25.84 -13.35
C GLU A 372 5.17 25.48 -14.17
N GLU A 373 4.56 24.32 -13.90
CA GLU A 373 3.29 23.91 -14.51
C GLU A 373 2.14 24.86 -14.15
N LYS A 374 2.08 25.33 -12.89
CA LYS A 374 1.08 26.33 -12.48
C LYS A 374 1.30 27.67 -13.19
N ALA A 375 2.55 28.09 -13.39
CA ALA A 375 2.86 29.31 -14.15
C ALA A 375 2.49 29.15 -15.64
N ALA A 376 2.74 27.98 -16.23
CA ALA A 376 2.32 27.65 -17.60
C ALA A 376 0.78 27.62 -17.75
N ALA A 377 0.07 27.07 -16.76
CA ALA A 377 -1.39 27.06 -16.75
C ALA A 377 -1.98 28.46 -16.56
N GLN A 378 -1.35 29.33 -15.75
CA GLN A 378 -1.78 30.71 -15.56
C GLN A 378 -1.55 31.57 -16.82
N THR A 379 -0.45 31.35 -17.54
CA THR A 379 -0.18 32.03 -18.83
C THR A 379 -1.18 31.58 -19.89
N ALA A 380 -1.42 30.27 -20.04
CA ALA A 380 -2.44 29.74 -20.95
C ALA A 380 -3.85 30.26 -20.61
N ARG A 381 -4.19 30.41 -19.32
CA ARG A 381 -5.47 30.99 -18.91
C ARG A 381 -5.59 32.47 -19.26
N ARG A 382 -4.52 33.26 -19.10
CA ARG A 382 -4.50 34.67 -19.51
C ARG A 382 -4.69 34.80 -21.03
N GLU A 383 -4.01 33.97 -21.82
CA GLU A 383 -4.18 33.95 -23.28
C GLU A 383 -5.61 33.58 -23.68
N ALA A 384 -6.25 32.64 -22.97
CA ALA A 384 -7.66 32.29 -23.20
C ALA A 384 -8.63 33.42 -22.79
N GLU A 385 -8.38 34.11 -21.68
CA GLU A 385 -9.16 35.28 -21.24
C GLU A 385 -9.00 36.46 -22.22
N GLU A 386 -7.79 36.67 -22.77
CA GLU A 386 -7.53 37.65 -23.84
C GLU A 386 -8.23 37.27 -25.16
N ALA A 387 -8.29 35.99 -25.50
CA ALA A 387 -9.04 35.52 -26.66
C ALA A 387 -10.55 35.69 -26.49
N LEU A 388 -11.08 35.42 -25.29
CA LEU A 388 -12.50 35.62 -24.98
C LEU A 388 -12.90 37.10 -24.96
N THR A 389 -12.04 37.98 -24.46
CA THR A 389 -12.30 39.43 -24.49
C THR A 389 -12.29 39.97 -25.92
N LYS A 390 -11.35 39.53 -26.78
CA LYS A 390 -11.38 39.85 -28.21
C LYS A 390 -12.64 39.34 -28.91
N ALA A 391 -13.06 38.11 -28.63
CA ALA A 391 -14.30 37.55 -29.18
C ALA A 391 -15.54 38.32 -28.68
N ALA A 392 -15.57 38.73 -27.40
CA ALA A 392 -16.64 39.54 -26.84
C ALA A 392 -16.72 40.92 -27.51
N GLU A 393 -15.58 41.58 -27.73
CA GLU A 393 -15.51 42.85 -28.46
C GLU A 393 -16.02 42.71 -29.91
N GLU A 394 -15.70 41.60 -30.59
CA GLU A 394 -16.23 41.30 -31.93
C GLU A 394 -17.75 41.08 -31.91
N THR A 395 -18.28 40.39 -30.89
CA THR A 395 -19.74 40.23 -30.75
C THR A 395 -20.46 41.54 -30.43
N GLU A 396 -19.88 42.42 -29.61
CA GLU A 396 -20.45 43.74 -29.33
C GLU A 396 -20.39 44.66 -30.57
N ARG A 397 -19.33 44.58 -31.38
CA ARG A 397 -19.29 45.27 -32.69
C ARG A 397 -20.39 44.78 -33.62
N ALA A 398 -20.61 43.45 -33.68
CA ALA A 398 -21.68 42.86 -34.47
C ALA A 398 -23.09 43.26 -33.96
N LYS A 399 -23.31 43.32 -32.65
CA LYS A 399 -24.56 43.83 -32.06
C LYS A 399 -24.77 45.32 -32.33
N ALA A 400 -23.73 46.14 -32.24
CA ALA A 400 -23.80 47.56 -32.55
C ALA A 400 -24.05 47.83 -34.05
N GLU A 401 -23.68 46.92 -34.93
CA GLU A 401 -24.00 46.96 -36.36
C GLU A 401 -25.44 46.50 -36.63
N ALA A 402 -25.91 45.47 -35.93
CA ALA A 402 -27.31 45.03 -35.97
C ALA A 402 -28.27 46.10 -35.44
N ALA A 403 -27.96 46.77 -34.33
CA ALA A 403 -28.76 47.87 -33.79
C ALA A 403 -28.83 49.06 -34.76
N ARG A 404 -27.74 49.37 -35.48
CA ARG A 404 -27.74 50.39 -36.54
C ARG A 404 -28.64 50.02 -37.71
N ALA A 405 -28.77 48.73 -38.03
CA ALA A 405 -29.69 48.24 -39.05
C ALA A 405 -31.16 48.29 -38.58
N GLU A 406 -31.43 48.08 -37.30
CA GLU A 406 -32.77 48.18 -36.70
C GLU A 406 -33.26 49.64 -36.60
N ASP A 407 -32.40 50.56 -36.17
CA ASP A 407 -32.63 52.01 -36.22
C ASP A 407 -33.00 52.51 -37.63
N ALA A 408 -32.38 51.94 -38.66
CA ALA A 408 -32.70 52.26 -40.05
C ALA A 408 -34.11 51.76 -40.46
N ARG A 409 -34.56 50.63 -39.89
CA ARG A 409 -35.91 50.10 -40.10
C ARG A 409 -36.97 50.95 -39.40
N GLU A 410 -36.73 51.36 -38.15
CA GLU A 410 -37.66 52.21 -37.41
C GLU A 410 -37.85 53.58 -38.09
N ARG A 411 -36.79 54.16 -38.66
CA ARG A 411 -36.90 55.40 -39.45
C ARG A 411 -37.73 55.22 -40.72
N ALA A 412 -37.65 54.05 -41.36
CA ALA A 412 -38.48 53.73 -42.52
C ALA A 412 -39.96 53.54 -42.13
N GLU A 413 -40.24 52.91 -40.99
CA GLU A 413 -41.61 52.76 -40.47
C GLU A 413 -42.21 54.09 -39.98
N ALA A 414 -41.41 54.96 -39.36
CA ALA A 414 -41.83 56.30 -38.97
C ALA A 414 -42.16 57.18 -40.19
N ALA A 415 -41.42 57.04 -41.30
CA ALA A 415 -41.75 57.70 -42.57
C ALA A 415 -43.08 57.19 -43.14
N ARG A 416 -43.36 55.90 -43.00
CA ARG A 416 -44.62 55.27 -43.44
C ARG A 416 -45.83 55.78 -42.64
N LYS A 417 -45.70 55.90 -41.32
CA LYS A 417 -46.80 56.42 -40.47
C LYS A 417 -47.14 57.88 -40.75
N ARG A 418 -46.18 58.71 -41.20
CA ARG A 418 -46.45 60.10 -41.62
C ARG A 418 -47.22 60.16 -42.94
N ALA A 419 -46.90 59.26 -43.89
CA ALA A 419 -47.65 59.16 -45.15
C ALA A 419 -49.10 58.66 -44.93
N GLU A 420 -49.32 57.76 -43.96
CA GLU A 420 -50.65 57.28 -43.60
C GLU A 420 -51.51 58.35 -42.90
N SER A 421 -50.91 59.25 -42.11
CA SER A 421 -51.64 60.37 -41.48
C SER A 421 -52.05 61.47 -42.47
N GLU A 422 -51.23 61.73 -43.50
CA GLU A 422 -51.56 62.69 -44.57
C GLU A 422 -52.78 62.23 -45.41
N MET A 423 -52.93 60.91 -45.63
CA MET A 423 -54.09 60.34 -46.32
C MET A 423 -55.42 60.47 -45.55
N THR A 424 -55.39 60.53 -44.22
CA THR A 424 -56.59 60.68 -43.40
C THR A 424 -57.11 62.12 -43.30
N GLU A 425 -56.28 63.13 -43.55
CA GLU A 425 -56.70 64.55 -43.60
C GLU A 425 -57.37 64.89 -44.94
N ASP A 426 -56.91 64.30 -46.05
CA ASP A 426 -57.52 64.50 -47.37
C ASP A 426 -58.92 63.85 -47.49
N ALA A 427 -59.19 62.80 -46.72
CA ALA A 427 -60.49 62.14 -46.67
C ALA A 427 -61.59 62.97 -45.98
N GLN A 428 -61.22 63.89 -45.08
CA GLN A 428 -62.19 64.73 -44.34
C GLN A 428 -62.65 65.95 -45.16
N ASN A 429 -61.84 66.42 -46.12
CA ASN A 429 -62.19 67.52 -47.01
C ASN A 429 -63.24 67.14 -48.07
N VAL A 430 -63.39 65.84 -48.37
CA VAL A 430 -64.35 65.33 -49.36
C VAL A 430 -65.79 65.25 -48.80
N ALA A 431 -65.95 65.08 -47.49
CA ALA A 431 -67.28 65.02 -46.85
C ALA A 431 -68.02 66.38 -46.85
N LEU A 432 -67.28 67.50 -46.91
CA LEU A 432 -67.82 68.86 -46.89
C LEU A 432 -68.32 69.33 -48.28
N LEU A 433 -67.98 68.62 -49.35
CA LEU A 433 -68.41 68.91 -50.72
C LEU A 433 -69.68 68.15 -51.15
N ALA A 434 -70.09 67.13 -50.37
CA ALA A 434 -71.29 66.32 -50.64
C ALA A 434 -72.60 67.03 -50.28
N GLU A 435 -72.58 67.97 -49.33
CA GLU A 435 -73.79 68.67 -48.84
C GLU A 435 -74.31 69.76 -49.81
N ARG A 436 -73.52 70.15 -50.83
CA ARG A 436 -73.91 71.15 -51.85
C ARG A 436 -74.45 70.55 -53.16
N ALA A 437 -74.43 69.22 -53.31
CA ALA A 437 -74.86 68.56 -54.55
C ALA A 437 -76.34 68.15 -54.56
N GLU A 438 -77.04 68.21 -53.41
CA GLU A 438 -78.41 67.73 -53.25
C GLU A 438 -79.49 68.68 -53.82
N GLU A 439 -79.17 69.96 -54.06
CA GLU A 439 -80.16 70.96 -54.51
C GLU A 439 -80.37 71.01 -56.04
N GLU A 440 -79.41 70.58 -56.85
CA GLU A 440 -79.50 70.64 -58.33
C GLU A 440 -80.00 69.32 -58.98
N GLN A 441 -80.12 68.25 -58.18
CA GLN A 441 -80.50 66.90 -58.62
C GLN A 441 -82.00 66.74 -58.94
N LYS A 442 -82.84 67.76 -58.75
CA LYS A 442 -84.29 67.65 -59.01
C LYS A 442 -84.73 67.95 -60.45
N LYS A 443 -83.87 68.49 -61.32
CA LYS A 443 -84.32 69.02 -62.63
C LYS A 443 -83.77 68.32 -63.87
N LEU A 444 -82.82 67.39 -63.75
CA LEU A 444 -82.22 66.68 -64.90
C LEU A 444 -82.26 65.15 -64.77
N THR A 445 -83.06 64.64 -63.84
CA THR A 445 -83.32 63.20 -63.59
C THR A 445 -84.15 62.49 -64.67
N ALA A 446 -84.69 63.23 -65.64
CA ALA A 446 -85.62 62.71 -66.63
C ALA A 446 -85.07 61.62 -67.57
N ALA A 447 -84.07 61.97 -68.37
CA ALA A 447 -83.93 61.33 -69.69
C ALA A 447 -82.51 61.18 -70.22
N ALA A 448 -81.49 61.74 -69.56
CA ALA A 448 -80.09 61.55 -69.92
C ALA A 448 -79.38 60.48 -69.05
N GLU A 449 -80.02 60.08 -67.94
CA GLU A 449 -79.43 59.18 -66.94
C GLU A 449 -79.31 57.73 -67.42
N GLU A 450 -80.03 57.28 -68.43
CA GLU A 450 -80.05 55.86 -68.80
C GLU A 450 -78.93 55.45 -69.76
N LEU A 451 -78.39 56.41 -70.54
CA LEU A 451 -77.28 56.14 -71.45
C LEU A 451 -75.90 56.36 -70.81
N ALA A 452 -75.78 57.34 -69.90
CA ALA A 452 -74.57 57.58 -69.12
C ALA A 452 -74.33 56.49 -68.05
N ARG A 453 -75.40 55.93 -67.45
CA ARG A 453 -75.32 54.83 -66.47
C ARG A 453 -74.58 53.60 -66.99
N VAL A 454 -74.72 53.24 -68.27
CA VAL A 454 -74.04 52.06 -68.82
C VAL A 454 -72.57 52.34 -69.12
N GLN A 455 -72.20 53.58 -69.46
CA GLN A 455 -70.81 53.96 -69.70
C GLN A 455 -70.01 54.14 -68.39
N ASP A 456 -70.65 54.69 -67.35
CA ASP A 456 -70.04 54.80 -66.00
C ASP A 456 -69.90 53.43 -65.33
N LEU A 457 -70.86 52.51 -65.50
CA LEU A 457 -70.72 51.12 -65.02
C LEU A 457 -69.56 50.36 -65.68
N VAL A 458 -69.22 50.67 -66.93
CA VAL A 458 -68.06 50.09 -67.63
C VAL A 458 -66.75 50.73 -67.16
N ALA A 459 -66.75 52.04 -66.86
CA ALA A 459 -65.60 52.72 -66.26
C ALA A 459 -65.32 52.23 -64.84
N ASP A 460 -66.34 52.10 -64.00
CA ASP A 460 -66.24 51.56 -62.63
C ASP A 460 -65.82 50.09 -62.61
N ALA A 461 -66.34 49.26 -63.53
CA ALA A 461 -65.90 47.88 -63.68
C ALA A 461 -64.44 47.77 -64.14
N SER A 462 -63.94 48.73 -64.92
CA SER A 462 -62.54 48.79 -65.35
C SER A 462 -61.59 49.22 -64.23
N GLU A 463 -62.02 50.15 -63.37
CA GLU A 463 -61.26 50.59 -62.20
C GLU A 463 -61.26 49.52 -61.09
N GLN A 464 -62.39 48.84 -60.86
CA GLN A 464 -62.44 47.66 -59.99
C GLN A 464 -61.52 46.54 -60.48
N ARG A 465 -61.42 46.34 -61.80
CA ARG A 465 -60.48 45.37 -62.38
C ARG A 465 -59.02 45.80 -62.19
N ARG A 466 -58.73 47.11 -62.25
CA ARG A 466 -57.40 47.68 -62.02
C ARG A 466 -56.97 47.52 -60.55
N VAL A 467 -57.88 47.81 -59.61
CA VAL A 467 -57.68 47.60 -58.18
C VAL A 467 -57.49 46.12 -57.86
N ALA A 468 -58.34 45.24 -58.39
CA ALA A 468 -58.19 43.79 -58.23
C ALA A 468 -56.87 43.26 -58.82
N THR A 469 -56.39 43.80 -59.95
CA THR A 469 -55.05 43.44 -60.48
C THR A 469 -53.91 43.96 -59.60
N GLY A 470 -54.08 45.10 -58.93
CA GLY A 470 -53.14 45.61 -57.93
C GLY A 470 -53.07 44.74 -56.68
N GLU A 471 -54.22 44.24 -56.21
CA GLU A 471 -54.30 43.29 -55.09
C GLU A 471 -53.67 41.94 -55.44
N VAL A 472 -53.93 41.42 -56.65
CA VAL A 472 -53.29 40.17 -57.12
C VAL A 472 -51.77 40.35 -57.25
N ALA A 473 -51.29 41.53 -57.66
CA ALA A 473 -49.86 41.83 -57.71
C ALA A 473 -49.23 41.90 -56.31
N SER A 474 -49.90 42.51 -55.34
CA SER A 474 -49.40 42.59 -53.96
C SER A 474 -49.40 41.22 -53.27
N ILE A 475 -50.44 40.41 -53.48
CA ILE A 475 -50.50 39.02 -52.98
C ILE A 475 -49.38 38.18 -53.61
N ARG A 476 -49.10 38.38 -54.91
CA ARG A 476 -47.99 37.68 -55.58
C ARG A 476 -46.64 38.10 -55.02
N GLU A 477 -46.45 39.38 -54.69
CA GLU A 477 -45.21 39.86 -54.06
C GLU A 477 -45.04 39.30 -52.64
N GLN A 478 -46.12 39.23 -51.86
CA GLN A 478 -46.14 38.62 -50.54
C GLN A 478 -45.85 37.11 -50.60
N LEU A 479 -46.42 36.40 -51.58
CA LEU A 479 -46.14 34.98 -51.81
C LEU A 479 -44.66 34.78 -52.17
N GLN A 480 -44.09 35.65 -53.01
CA GLN A 480 -42.68 35.61 -53.38
C GLN A 480 -41.76 35.84 -52.18
N ARG A 481 -42.11 36.78 -51.28
CA ARG A 481 -41.37 36.98 -50.02
C ARG A 481 -41.41 35.75 -49.12
N LEU A 482 -42.59 35.15 -48.92
CA LEU A 482 -42.71 33.95 -48.08
C LEU A 482 -41.94 32.76 -48.67
N VAL A 483 -41.89 32.62 -49.99
CA VAL A 483 -41.05 31.60 -50.65
C VAL A 483 -39.57 31.87 -50.40
N ASN A 484 -39.12 33.13 -50.51
CA ASN A 484 -37.73 33.50 -50.23
C ASN A 484 -37.35 33.32 -48.75
N GLU A 485 -38.24 33.67 -47.81
CA GLU A 485 -38.04 33.45 -46.39
C GLU A 485 -37.96 31.96 -46.05
N ARG A 486 -38.85 31.15 -46.63
CA ARG A 486 -38.80 29.69 -46.47
C ARG A 486 -37.50 29.11 -47.04
N ALA A 487 -37.04 29.56 -48.21
CA ALA A 487 -35.77 29.12 -48.77
C ALA A 487 -34.59 29.47 -47.84
N SER A 488 -34.57 30.68 -47.28
CA SER A 488 -33.51 31.09 -46.32
C SER A 488 -33.55 30.29 -45.01
N ALA A 489 -34.73 29.90 -44.52
CA ALA A 489 -34.89 29.04 -43.36
C ALA A 489 -34.43 27.60 -43.64
N GLU A 490 -34.71 27.08 -44.84
CA GLU A 490 -34.23 25.77 -45.30
C GLU A 490 -32.68 25.75 -45.43
N ASP A 491 -32.07 26.84 -45.89
CA ASP A 491 -30.61 26.94 -45.99
C ASP A 491 -29.93 27.04 -44.62
N THR A 492 -30.50 27.80 -43.68
CA THR A 492 -29.95 27.89 -42.31
C THR A 492 -30.11 26.58 -41.52
N THR A 493 -31.19 25.84 -41.73
CA THR A 493 -31.36 24.51 -41.14
C THR A 493 -30.39 23.49 -41.73
N ARG A 494 -30.11 23.55 -43.04
CA ARG A 494 -29.05 22.74 -43.67
C ARG A 494 -27.66 23.08 -43.11
N ALA A 495 -27.31 24.36 -42.99
CA ALA A 495 -26.03 24.79 -42.44
C ALA A 495 -25.83 24.29 -41.00
N LYS A 496 -26.86 24.42 -40.15
CA LYS A 496 -26.82 23.90 -38.77
C LYS A 496 -26.75 22.36 -38.71
N ALA A 497 -27.40 21.67 -39.64
CA ALA A 497 -27.30 20.21 -39.74
C ALA A 497 -25.90 19.75 -40.17
N GLU A 498 -25.23 20.49 -41.05
CA GLU A 498 -23.83 20.22 -41.43
C GLU A 498 -22.87 20.51 -40.28
N GLU A 499 -23.08 21.58 -39.52
CA GLU A 499 -22.30 21.91 -38.33
C GLU A 499 -22.47 20.83 -37.25
N ALA A 500 -23.69 20.35 -37.01
CA ALA A 500 -23.96 19.25 -36.09
C ALA A 500 -23.22 17.96 -36.50
N ARG A 501 -23.17 17.63 -37.80
CA ARG A 501 -22.40 16.48 -38.31
C ARG A 501 -20.89 16.65 -38.13
N ARG A 502 -20.36 17.87 -38.26
CA ARG A 502 -18.93 18.15 -38.00
C ARG A 502 -18.60 17.94 -36.53
N VAL A 503 -19.43 18.46 -35.63
CA VAL A 503 -19.26 18.28 -34.17
C VAL A 503 -19.38 16.81 -33.79
N GLU A 504 -20.32 16.06 -34.36
CA GLU A 504 -20.45 14.62 -34.16
C GLU A 504 -19.17 13.87 -34.60
N GLY A 505 -18.60 14.25 -35.75
CA GLY A 505 -17.32 13.73 -36.23
C GLY A 505 -16.14 14.06 -35.31
N GLU A 506 -16.11 15.24 -34.70
CA GLU A 506 -15.08 15.62 -33.71
C GLU A 506 -15.23 14.86 -32.39
N VAL A 507 -16.46 14.68 -31.91
CA VAL A 507 -16.74 13.87 -30.71
C VAL A 507 -16.30 12.42 -30.92
N GLU A 508 -16.55 11.85 -32.09
CA GLU A 508 -16.15 10.47 -32.39
C GLU A 508 -14.62 10.34 -32.48
N ARG A 509 -13.93 11.34 -33.06
CA ARG A 509 -12.45 11.41 -33.03
C ARG A 509 -11.91 11.50 -31.61
N LEU A 510 -12.49 12.33 -30.74
CA LEU A 510 -12.08 12.45 -29.34
C LEU A 510 -12.34 11.16 -28.55
N ARG A 511 -13.45 10.46 -28.83
CA ARG A 511 -13.72 9.14 -28.25
C ARG A 511 -12.68 8.11 -28.68
N SER A 512 -12.32 8.06 -29.97
CA SER A 512 -11.25 7.19 -30.46
C SER A 512 -9.92 7.51 -29.77
N ALA A 513 -9.54 8.78 -29.72
CA ALA A 513 -8.31 9.22 -29.06
C ALA A 513 -8.28 8.87 -27.56
N LEU A 514 -9.42 8.94 -26.86
CA LEU A 514 -9.53 8.53 -25.46
C LEU A 514 -9.35 7.02 -25.30
N VAL A 515 -9.90 6.21 -26.20
CA VAL A 515 -9.72 4.74 -26.20
C VAL A 515 -8.26 4.39 -26.45
N ASP A 516 -7.61 5.05 -27.41
CA ASP A 516 -6.20 4.85 -27.73
C ASP A 516 -5.32 5.23 -26.54
N ALA A 517 -5.57 6.39 -25.90
CA ALA A 517 -4.87 6.80 -24.69
C ALA A 517 -5.06 5.83 -23.51
N GLN A 518 -6.28 5.30 -23.32
CA GLN A 518 -6.53 4.28 -22.30
C GLN A 518 -5.79 2.97 -22.61
N SER A 519 -5.66 2.60 -23.88
CA SER A 519 -4.88 1.43 -24.29
C SER A 519 -3.39 1.61 -24.00
N ALA A 520 -2.82 2.78 -24.32
CA ALA A 520 -1.43 3.11 -24.04
C ALA A 520 -1.13 3.11 -22.53
N VAL A 521 -2.04 3.64 -21.70
CA VAL A 521 -1.90 3.58 -20.24
C VAL A 521 -1.88 2.13 -19.75
N ARG A 522 -2.75 1.26 -20.28
CA ARG A 522 -2.74 -0.17 -19.93
C ARG A 522 -1.43 -0.84 -20.31
N GLU A 523 -0.92 -0.58 -21.52
CA GLU A 523 0.37 -1.11 -21.96
C GLU A 523 1.51 -0.65 -21.05
N HIS A 524 1.59 0.63 -20.72
CA HIS A 524 2.59 1.15 -19.78
C HIS A 524 2.47 0.55 -18.38
N THR A 525 1.25 0.35 -17.86
CA THR A 525 1.07 -0.34 -16.57
C THR A 525 1.55 -1.78 -16.62
N THR A 526 1.27 -2.52 -17.70
CA THR A 526 1.75 -3.90 -17.85
C THR A 526 3.27 -3.97 -18.03
N ALA A 527 3.87 -2.99 -18.70
CA ALA A 527 5.32 -2.90 -18.85
C ALA A 527 6.00 -2.58 -17.50
N ALA A 528 5.40 -1.70 -16.69
CA ALA A 528 5.87 -1.39 -15.35
C ALA A 528 5.77 -2.60 -14.40
N GLU A 529 4.67 -3.36 -14.47
CA GLU A 529 4.51 -4.60 -13.71
C GLU A 529 5.57 -5.64 -14.09
N ARG A 530 5.83 -5.85 -15.39
CA ARG A 530 6.90 -6.74 -15.86
C ARG A 530 8.28 -6.29 -15.38
N ALA A 531 8.56 -4.99 -15.41
CA ALA A 531 9.83 -4.45 -14.91
C ALA A 531 9.99 -4.66 -13.40
N ALA A 532 8.91 -4.53 -12.62
CA ALA A 532 8.90 -4.79 -11.18
C ALA A 532 9.07 -6.28 -10.85
N GLU A 533 8.53 -7.17 -11.67
CA GLU A 533 8.72 -8.62 -11.54
C GLU A 533 10.18 -9.02 -11.83
N LEU A 534 10.76 -8.51 -12.93
CA LEU A 534 12.17 -8.74 -13.25
C LEU A 534 13.14 -8.25 -12.16
N ARG A 535 12.82 -7.11 -11.50
CA ARG A 535 13.59 -6.63 -10.35
C ARG A 535 13.50 -7.60 -9.17
N ARG A 536 12.30 -8.08 -8.83
CA ARG A 536 12.12 -9.07 -7.75
C ARG A 536 12.86 -10.37 -8.04
N GLU A 537 12.85 -10.85 -9.28
CA GLU A 537 13.65 -12.02 -9.67
C GLU A 537 15.16 -11.78 -9.55
N ALA A 538 15.64 -10.60 -9.96
CA ALA A 538 17.05 -10.24 -9.84
C ALA A 538 17.49 -10.12 -8.38
N GLU A 539 16.69 -9.49 -7.53
CA GLU A 539 16.91 -9.41 -6.08
C GLU A 539 16.91 -10.80 -5.43
N GLY A 540 15.99 -11.68 -5.84
CA GLY A 540 15.96 -13.07 -5.40
C GLY A 540 17.24 -13.83 -5.76
N LYS A 541 17.73 -13.69 -7.00
CA LYS A 541 19.01 -14.29 -7.42
C LYS A 541 20.20 -13.73 -6.66
N GLN A 542 20.22 -12.42 -6.37
CA GLN A 542 21.28 -11.80 -5.58
C GLN A 542 21.28 -12.30 -4.13
N ARG A 543 20.10 -12.48 -3.50
CA ARG A 543 20.00 -13.05 -2.16
C ARG A 543 20.52 -14.48 -2.12
N LEU A 544 20.12 -15.33 -3.07
CA LEU A 544 20.62 -16.71 -3.16
C LEU A 544 22.15 -16.75 -3.34
N ALA A 545 22.70 -15.91 -4.23
CA ALA A 545 24.16 -15.82 -4.39
C ALA A 545 24.88 -15.32 -3.13
N ALA A 546 24.27 -14.38 -2.39
CA ALA A 546 24.80 -13.90 -1.12
C ALA A 546 24.77 -14.97 -0.03
N GLU A 547 23.71 -15.78 0.03
CA GLU A 547 23.59 -16.92 0.94
C GLU A 547 24.59 -18.02 0.61
N GLU A 548 24.79 -18.36 -0.66
CA GLU A 548 25.82 -19.31 -1.10
C GLU A 548 27.23 -18.80 -0.76
N ALA A 549 27.50 -17.51 -0.97
CA ALA A 549 28.76 -16.88 -0.56
C ALA A 549 28.94 -16.87 0.97
N ALA A 550 27.86 -16.70 1.74
CA ALA A 550 27.92 -16.77 3.20
C ALA A 550 28.19 -18.20 3.69
N ARG A 551 27.55 -19.21 3.10
CA ARG A 551 27.77 -20.63 3.41
C ARG A 551 29.21 -21.05 3.11
N THR A 552 29.71 -20.74 1.92
CA THR A 552 31.10 -21.05 1.55
C THR A 552 32.12 -20.36 2.46
N ARG A 553 31.86 -19.12 2.91
CA ARG A 553 32.69 -18.45 3.91
C ARG A 553 32.61 -19.09 5.28
N ALA A 554 31.44 -19.55 5.71
CA ALA A 554 31.27 -20.26 6.97
C ALA A 554 32.01 -21.60 6.94
N GLU A 555 31.85 -22.40 5.88
CA GLU A 555 32.59 -23.65 5.66
C GLU A 555 34.10 -23.43 5.63
N ALA A 556 34.58 -22.35 4.99
CA ALA A 556 35.99 -21.99 4.97
C ALA A 556 36.52 -21.62 6.37
N ARG A 557 35.71 -20.93 7.18
CA ARG A 557 36.06 -20.60 8.58
C ARG A 557 36.11 -21.86 9.44
N GLU A 558 35.10 -22.73 9.35
CA GLU A 558 35.08 -24.01 10.05
C GLU A 558 36.28 -24.90 9.67
N ALA A 559 36.61 -24.97 8.38
CA ALA A 559 37.79 -25.70 7.91
C ALA A 559 39.09 -25.08 8.44
N ALA A 560 39.19 -23.75 8.53
CA ALA A 560 40.35 -23.05 9.09
C ALA A 560 40.47 -23.29 10.61
N GLU A 561 39.37 -23.26 11.36
CA GLU A 561 39.33 -23.55 12.80
C GLU A 561 39.67 -25.02 13.09
N LEU A 562 39.13 -25.96 12.30
CA LEU A 562 39.50 -27.37 12.38
C LEU A 562 40.99 -27.55 12.09
N LEU A 563 41.53 -26.91 11.06
CA LEU A 563 42.95 -26.96 10.76
C LEU A 563 43.79 -26.39 11.91
N GLU A 564 43.39 -25.27 12.50
CA GLU A 564 44.08 -24.67 13.66
C GLU A 564 44.03 -25.59 14.88
N SER A 565 42.91 -26.28 15.12
CA SER A 565 42.77 -27.24 16.22
C SER A 565 43.60 -28.52 16.03
N LEU A 566 43.75 -28.96 14.77
CA LEU A 566 44.53 -30.14 14.39
C LEU A 566 46.02 -29.82 14.29
N ARG A 567 46.39 -28.56 14.09
CA ARG A 567 47.76 -28.08 13.96
C ARG A 567 48.70 -28.58 15.08
N PRO A 568 48.38 -28.44 16.39
CA PRO A 568 49.25 -28.95 17.46
C PRO A 568 49.40 -30.48 17.42
N GLN A 569 48.32 -31.22 17.12
CA GLN A 569 48.38 -32.69 17.01
C GLN A 569 49.21 -33.15 15.81
N LEU A 570 49.13 -32.42 14.70
CA LEU A 570 49.95 -32.64 13.51
C LEU A 570 51.41 -32.29 13.77
N ALA A 571 51.69 -31.18 14.44
CA ALA A 571 53.04 -30.77 14.82
C ALA A 571 53.70 -31.80 15.73
N GLU A 572 52.97 -32.34 16.72
CA GLU A 572 53.46 -33.40 17.61
C GLU A 572 53.78 -34.70 16.86
N ARG A 573 52.93 -35.11 15.90
CA ARG A 573 53.17 -36.33 15.10
C ARG A 573 54.24 -36.17 14.01
N LEU A 574 54.51 -34.95 13.56
CA LEU A 574 55.44 -34.64 12.46
C LEU A 574 56.77 -34.03 12.95
N GLY A 575 57.17 -34.29 14.20
CA GLY A 575 58.53 -34.01 14.70
C GLY A 575 58.71 -32.73 15.53
N GLY A 576 57.63 -32.02 15.86
CA GLY A 576 57.62 -30.87 16.77
C GLY A 576 58.39 -29.64 16.27
N GLU A 577 58.69 -28.70 17.18
CA GLU A 577 59.37 -27.43 16.86
C GLU A 577 60.79 -27.62 16.30
N ALA A 578 61.48 -28.71 16.66
CA ALA A 578 62.83 -28.98 16.16
C ALA A 578 62.86 -29.28 14.65
N GLU A 579 61.88 -30.03 14.15
CA GLU A 579 61.72 -30.28 12.71
C GLU A 579 61.20 -29.01 12.00
N ALA A 580 60.40 -28.18 12.66
CA ALA A 580 59.97 -26.87 12.16
C ALA A 580 61.14 -25.91 11.88
N VAL A 581 62.11 -25.83 12.81
CA VAL A 581 63.32 -25.01 12.65
C VAL A 581 64.20 -25.56 11.52
N ALA A 582 64.31 -26.88 11.39
CA ALA A 582 65.02 -27.52 10.28
C ALA A 582 64.32 -27.32 8.92
N LEU A 583 62.99 -27.16 8.92
CA LEU A 583 62.18 -26.89 7.72
C LEU A 583 62.26 -25.42 7.26
N ALA A 584 62.46 -24.49 8.20
CA ALA A 584 62.65 -23.07 7.90
C ALA A 584 64.08 -22.74 7.40
N ALA A 585 65.05 -23.62 7.66
CA ALA A 585 66.42 -23.47 7.18
C ALA A 585 66.54 -23.89 5.70
N ALA A 586 66.92 -22.98 4.82
CA ALA A 586 67.27 -23.29 3.43
C ALA A 586 68.71 -23.88 3.36
N PRO A 587 68.98 -24.89 2.51
CA PRO A 587 68.06 -25.58 1.58
C PRO A 587 67.28 -26.74 2.24
N ALA A 588 66.05 -26.97 1.76
CA ALA A 588 65.19 -28.04 2.26
C ALA A 588 65.78 -29.43 1.96
N PHE A 589 66.35 -29.65 0.78
CA PHE A 589 66.98 -30.92 0.42
C PHE A 589 68.46 -30.72 0.09
N ARG A 590 69.30 -31.69 0.47
CA ARG A 590 70.75 -31.65 0.21
C ARG A 590 71.11 -31.87 -1.26
N SER A 591 70.23 -32.52 -2.03
CA SER A 591 70.41 -32.73 -3.46
C SER A 591 69.89 -31.53 -4.24
N PRO A 592 70.69 -30.92 -5.14
CA PRO A 592 70.27 -29.75 -5.91
C PRO A 592 69.08 -30.05 -6.81
N ASP A 593 69.06 -31.21 -7.48
CA ASP A 593 67.95 -31.62 -8.36
C ASP A 593 66.66 -31.84 -7.58
N LYS A 594 66.76 -32.44 -6.38
CA LYS A 594 65.61 -32.63 -5.48
C LYS A 594 65.12 -31.31 -4.90
N GLN A 595 66.02 -30.35 -4.66
CA GLN A 595 65.66 -29.01 -4.18
C GLN A 595 64.94 -28.22 -5.28
N ALA A 596 65.41 -28.26 -6.52
CA ALA A 596 64.72 -27.63 -7.65
C ALA A 596 63.34 -28.26 -7.90
N GLY A 597 63.24 -29.60 -7.86
CA GLY A 597 61.95 -30.28 -7.95
C GLY A 597 61.00 -29.96 -6.79
N TRP A 598 61.51 -29.68 -5.59
CA TRP A 598 60.71 -29.22 -4.45
C TRP A 598 60.17 -27.80 -4.65
N GLU A 599 60.98 -26.90 -5.19
CA GLU A 599 60.58 -25.53 -5.51
C GLU A 599 59.49 -25.51 -6.60
N GLU A 600 59.61 -26.34 -7.62
CA GLU A 600 58.59 -26.52 -8.66
C GLU A 600 57.29 -27.10 -8.09
N TYR A 601 57.38 -28.10 -7.22
CA TYR A 601 56.23 -28.67 -6.51
C TYR A 601 55.50 -27.62 -5.65
N ILE A 602 56.25 -26.79 -4.89
CA ILE A 602 55.66 -25.72 -4.07
C ILE A 602 55.08 -24.58 -4.92
N ALA A 603 55.72 -24.23 -6.04
CA ALA A 603 55.18 -23.25 -6.98
C ALA A 603 53.85 -23.71 -7.58
N ALA A 604 53.76 -24.96 -8.03
CA ALA A 604 52.51 -25.54 -8.54
C ALA A 604 51.39 -25.52 -7.48
N VAL A 605 51.71 -25.86 -6.23
CA VAL A 605 50.77 -25.79 -5.10
C VAL A 605 50.28 -24.36 -4.86
N ARG A 606 51.18 -23.36 -4.85
CA ARG A 606 50.82 -21.95 -4.58
C ARG A 606 49.94 -21.35 -5.68
N GLU A 607 50.18 -21.74 -6.92
CA GLU A 607 49.45 -21.25 -8.09
C GLU A 607 48.16 -22.04 -8.38
N GLY A 608 47.89 -23.11 -7.61
CA GLY A 608 46.74 -23.99 -7.83
C GLY A 608 46.82 -24.78 -9.15
N ARG A 609 48.03 -24.96 -9.70
CA ARG A 609 48.26 -25.80 -10.90
C ARG A 609 48.25 -27.28 -10.53
N GLU A 610 48.03 -28.14 -11.52
CA GLU A 610 48.20 -29.58 -11.35
C GLU A 610 49.63 -29.88 -10.86
N LEU A 611 49.75 -30.79 -9.89
CA LEU A 611 51.03 -31.14 -9.29
C LEU A 611 51.92 -31.85 -10.32
N PRO A 612 53.23 -31.53 -10.38
CA PRO A 612 54.15 -32.20 -11.29
C PRO A 612 54.10 -33.72 -11.12
N THR A 613 53.89 -34.44 -12.22
CA THR A 613 53.88 -35.90 -12.16
C THR A 613 55.31 -36.43 -11.97
N TYR A 614 55.46 -37.63 -11.40
CA TYR A 614 56.78 -38.23 -11.20
C TYR A 614 57.54 -38.42 -12.54
N LYS A 615 56.80 -38.57 -13.65
CA LYS A 615 57.35 -38.66 -15.01
C LYS A 615 57.89 -37.33 -15.50
N GLU A 616 57.16 -36.24 -15.27
CA GLU A 616 57.62 -34.88 -15.59
C GLU A 616 58.90 -34.56 -14.82
N LEU A 617 58.91 -34.80 -13.51
CA LEU A 617 60.11 -34.58 -12.68
C LEU A 617 61.29 -35.48 -13.12
N ALA A 618 61.02 -36.72 -13.54
CA ALA A 618 62.06 -37.64 -14.00
C ALA A 618 62.72 -37.13 -15.30
N VAL A 619 61.91 -36.63 -16.23
CA VAL A 619 62.37 -36.08 -17.50
C VAL A 619 63.12 -34.76 -17.31
N VAL A 620 62.58 -33.85 -16.50
CA VAL A 620 63.16 -32.51 -16.29
C VAL A 620 64.51 -32.57 -15.57
N TYR A 621 64.63 -33.42 -14.55
CA TYR A 621 65.83 -33.49 -13.70
C TYR A 621 66.76 -34.67 -14.04
N GLY A 622 66.46 -35.47 -15.06
CA GLY A 622 67.30 -36.59 -15.49
C GLY A 622 67.43 -37.71 -14.44
N VAL A 623 66.41 -37.89 -13.60
CA VAL A 623 66.39 -38.85 -12.49
C VAL A 623 65.43 -40.01 -12.78
N SER A 624 65.72 -41.20 -12.27
CA SER A 624 64.82 -42.36 -12.46
C SER A 624 63.42 -42.11 -11.87
N GLU A 625 62.39 -42.63 -12.55
CA GLU A 625 60.99 -42.50 -12.10
C GLU A 625 60.75 -43.03 -10.67
N GLY A 626 61.49 -44.07 -10.26
CA GLY A 626 61.42 -44.60 -8.89
C GLY A 626 61.91 -43.60 -7.85
N ASN A 627 62.97 -42.84 -8.17
CA ASN A 627 63.50 -41.82 -7.27
C ASN A 627 62.59 -40.59 -7.22
N THR A 628 62.05 -40.12 -8.34
CA THR A 628 61.11 -38.98 -8.36
C THR A 628 59.77 -39.31 -7.72
N ARG A 629 59.33 -40.57 -7.77
CA ARG A 629 58.17 -41.05 -6.99
C ARG A 629 58.44 -40.95 -5.48
N ASN A 630 59.63 -41.33 -5.02
CA ASN A 630 60.03 -41.15 -3.63
C ASN A 630 60.14 -39.66 -3.25
N TRP A 631 60.59 -38.82 -4.18
CA TRP A 631 60.63 -37.37 -3.98
C TRP A 631 59.25 -36.79 -3.74
N LEU A 632 58.24 -37.12 -4.55
CA LEU A 632 56.86 -36.64 -4.35
C LEU A 632 56.27 -37.05 -2.99
N ILE A 633 56.59 -38.26 -2.51
CA ILE A 633 56.17 -38.70 -1.17
C ILE A 633 56.85 -37.85 -0.09
N GLU A 634 58.15 -37.60 -0.22
CA GLU A 634 58.89 -36.74 0.71
C GLU A 634 58.44 -35.28 0.63
N PHE A 635 58.14 -34.76 -0.55
CA PHE A 635 57.58 -33.42 -0.76
C PHE A 635 56.23 -33.30 -0.05
N GLY A 636 55.35 -34.29 -0.21
CA GLY A 636 54.07 -34.33 0.50
C GLY A 636 54.22 -34.32 2.02
N LYS A 637 55.12 -35.15 2.57
CA LYS A 637 55.43 -35.17 4.01
C LYS A 637 55.99 -33.83 4.49
N LYS A 638 56.91 -33.25 3.72
CA LYS A 638 57.57 -31.99 4.06
C LYS A 638 56.60 -30.81 4.04
N ARG A 639 55.70 -30.78 3.06
CA ARG A 639 54.62 -29.81 2.97
C ARG A 639 53.64 -29.95 4.13
N ALA A 640 53.25 -31.17 4.49
CA ALA A 640 52.39 -31.42 5.64
C ALA A 640 53.02 -30.89 6.94
N ALA A 641 54.33 -31.12 7.13
CA ALA A 641 55.07 -30.57 8.27
C ALA A 641 55.15 -29.03 8.24
N MET A 642 55.32 -28.40 7.07
CA MET A 642 55.25 -26.93 6.93
C MET A 642 53.89 -26.34 7.29
N ILE A 643 52.79 -27.01 6.91
CA ILE A 643 51.41 -26.57 7.22
C ILE A 643 51.15 -26.72 8.74
N ALA A 644 51.56 -27.85 9.31
CA ALA A 644 51.46 -28.15 10.73
C ALA A 644 52.25 -27.18 11.60
N ASN A 645 53.36 -26.64 11.11
CA ASN A 645 54.20 -25.70 11.87
C ASN A 645 53.93 -24.22 11.55
N GLY A 646 52.84 -23.90 10.83
CA GLY A 646 52.44 -22.52 10.57
C GLY A 646 53.26 -21.76 9.52
N GLY A 647 54.28 -22.39 8.92
CA GLY A 647 55.20 -21.76 7.97
C GLY A 647 54.54 -21.27 6.68
N ALA A 648 53.35 -21.77 6.32
CA ALA A 648 52.61 -21.30 5.15
C ALA A 648 52.09 -19.85 5.29
N ARG A 649 51.85 -19.34 6.52
CA ARG A 649 51.32 -17.98 6.73
C ARG A 649 52.39 -16.88 6.59
N GLN A 650 53.67 -17.19 6.82
CA GLN A 650 54.72 -16.15 6.83
C GLN A 650 55.10 -15.62 5.43
N SER A 651 54.87 -16.37 4.35
CA SER A 651 55.17 -15.88 3.00
C SER A 651 54.03 -15.07 2.35
N GLU A 652 52.80 -15.14 2.87
CA GLU A 652 51.65 -14.38 2.33
C GLU A 652 51.49 -13.01 2.99
N GLY A 653 51.97 -12.83 4.23
CA GLY A 653 51.93 -11.54 4.94
C GLY A 653 52.85 -10.44 4.39
N ALA A 654 53.70 -10.73 3.39
CA ALA A 654 54.56 -9.73 2.74
C ALA A 654 53.96 -9.14 1.46
N THR A 655 52.82 -9.67 1.00
CA THR A 655 52.02 -9.08 -0.07
C THR A 655 50.57 -8.95 0.40
N GLU A 656 50.37 -8.17 1.47
CA GLU A 656 49.11 -7.46 1.65
C GLU A 656 48.93 -6.56 0.42
N ARG A 657 48.28 -7.14 -0.58
CA ARG A 657 47.74 -6.44 -1.73
C ARG A 657 46.77 -5.42 -1.14
N PRO A 658 47.01 -4.11 -1.31
CA PRO A 658 46.21 -3.10 -0.63
C PRO A 658 44.74 -3.30 -0.98
N GLU A 659 43.90 -3.45 0.04
CA GLU A 659 42.43 -3.47 0.00
C GLU A 659 41.83 -2.13 -0.51
N SER A 660 42.60 -1.32 -1.24
CA SER A 660 42.14 -0.07 -1.84
C SER A 660 41.48 -0.24 -3.21
N LEU A 661 41.37 -1.46 -3.75
CA LEU A 661 40.46 -1.75 -4.87
C LEU A 661 39.11 -2.20 -4.32
N ARG A 662 38.52 -1.28 -3.56
CA ARG A 662 37.09 -1.01 -3.54
C ARG A 662 36.52 -1.34 -4.92
N ALA A 663 35.59 -2.29 -4.98
CA ALA A 663 34.75 -2.48 -6.14
C ALA A 663 34.12 -1.12 -6.45
N GLU A 664 34.64 -0.43 -7.46
CA GLU A 664 33.91 0.66 -8.07
C GLU A 664 32.59 0.04 -8.56
N PRO A 665 31.43 0.62 -8.21
CA PRO A 665 30.20 0.25 -8.86
C PRO A 665 30.41 0.50 -10.35
N SER A 666 30.38 -0.57 -11.13
CA SER A 666 30.34 -0.54 -12.60
C SER A 666 29.38 0.55 -13.03
N SER A 667 29.95 1.71 -13.34
CA SER A 667 29.25 2.83 -13.90
C SER A 667 28.63 2.37 -15.21
N ALA A 668 27.44 2.92 -15.45
CA ALA A 668 26.68 2.85 -16.68
C ALA A 668 27.54 2.51 -17.90
N ARG A 669 27.21 1.38 -18.53
CA ARG A 669 27.51 1.15 -19.94
C ARG A 669 26.79 2.23 -20.74
N ARG A 670 27.47 3.37 -20.90
CA ARG A 670 27.23 4.37 -21.94
C ARG A 670 27.35 3.65 -23.27
N GLU A 671 26.24 3.44 -23.94
CA GLU A 671 26.27 3.16 -25.37
C GLU A 671 26.72 4.42 -26.11
N PRO A 672 27.55 4.29 -27.15
CA PRO A 672 28.15 5.41 -27.86
C PRO A 672 27.12 6.06 -28.79
N SER A 673 26.88 7.35 -28.54
CA SER A 673 26.46 8.28 -29.58
C SER A 673 27.55 8.35 -30.66
N GLY A 674 27.20 8.07 -31.92
CA GLY A 674 28.02 8.47 -33.06
C GLY A 674 28.08 7.48 -34.22
N SER A 675 27.00 7.38 -35.00
CA SER A 675 27.14 7.24 -36.45
C SER A 675 26.33 8.35 -37.10
N ARG A 676 27.07 9.36 -37.55
CA ARG A 676 26.64 10.45 -38.42
C ARG A 676 27.28 10.18 -39.78
N ALA A 677 26.58 10.63 -40.82
CA ALA A 677 27.03 10.86 -42.20
C ALA A 677 26.51 9.85 -43.24
N ASP A 678 25.44 10.27 -43.92
CA ASP A 678 25.48 10.65 -45.34
C ASP A 678 24.36 10.04 -46.19
N GLY A 679 23.55 10.96 -46.72
CA GLY A 679 22.44 10.69 -47.63
C GLY A 679 21.68 11.97 -47.98
N HIS A 680 22.40 13.04 -48.33
CA HIS A 680 21.84 14.12 -49.13
C HIS A 680 21.53 13.55 -50.52
N GLU A 681 20.30 13.71 -51.03
CA GLU A 681 20.00 14.42 -52.28
C GLU A 681 18.55 14.19 -52.76
N ARG A 682 17.91 15.32 -53.12
CA ARG A 682 16.87 15.54 -54.15
C ARG A 682 15.48 14.90 -53.99
N ALA A 683 14.51 15.77 -53.68
CA ALA A 683 13.41 16.16 -54.58
C ALA A 683 12.47 17.10 -53.79
N GLU A 684 12.81 18.39 -53.67
CA GLU A 684 12.10 19.45 -54.39
C GLU A 684 11.34 18.96 -55.64
N ASP A 685 10.02 18.77 -55.50
CA ASP A 685 9.04 19.20 -56.51
C ASP A 685 7.61 19.08 -55.95
N ALA A 686 6.81 20.11 -56.24
CA ALA A 686 5.36 20.24 -56.03
C ALA A 686 4.87 21.29 -55.00
N ALA A 687 5.51 22.47 -55.00
CA ALA A 687 4.75 23.72 -54.93
C ALA A 687 4.37 24.13 -56.37
N GLN A 688 3.16 23.80 -56.82
CA GLN A 688 2.54 24.46 -57.96
C GLN A 688 1.40 25.34 -57.49
N THR A 689 1.74 26.62 -57.33
CA THR A 689 0.86 27.76 -57.54
C THR A 689 0.14 27.64 -58.88
N ARG A 690 -1.19 27.72 -58.89
CA ARG A 690 -1.96 28.25 -60.03
C ARG A 690 -2.64 29.54 -59.59
N SER A 691 -2.06 30.65 -60.05
CA SER A 691 -2.74 31.93 -60.22
C SER A 691 -2.76 32.18 -61.72
N ILE A 692 -3.95 32.18 -62.34
CA ILE A 692 -4.21 32.91 -63.58
C ILE A 692 -5.55 33.61 -63.43
N ASN A 693 -5.42 34.93 -63.29
CA ASN A 693 -6.46 35.92 -63.48
C ASN A 693 -6.94 35.91 -64.94
N GLY A 694 -8.25 36.12 -65.13
CA GLY A 694 -8.76 36.86 -66.28
C GLY A 694 -9.87 36.18 -67.07
N GLN A 695 -11.11 36.62 -66.87
CA GLN A 695 -11.80 37.38 -67.92
C GLN A 695 -13.04 38.10 -67.38
N ARG A 696 -13.05 39.40 -67.68
CA ARG A 696 -14.22 40.29 -67.67
C ARG A 696 -15.18 39.84 -68.76
N GLN A 697 -16.49 39.95 -68.51
CA GLN A 697 -17.46 40.09 -69.60
C GLN A 697 -17.49 41.54 -70.09
N PRO A 698 -17.71 41.77 -71.40
CA PRO A 698 -18.30 42.99 -71.91
C PRO A 698 -19.82 42.80 -72.11
N VAL A 699 -20.52 43.94 -72.00
CA VAL A 699 -21.96 44.21 -72.23
C VAL A 699 -22.87 43.87 -71.06
#